data_AF-A0A932KI56-F1
#
_entry.id   AF-A0A932KI56-F1
#
_cell.length_a   1.000
_cell.length_b   1.000
_cell.length_c   1.000
_cell.angle_alpha   90.00
_cell.angle_beta   90.00
_cell.angle_gamma   90.00
#
_symmetry.space_group_name_H-M   'P 1'
#
loop_
_entity.id
_entity.type
_entity.pdbx_description
1 polymer ?
#
loop_
_entity_poly.entity_id
_entity_poly.type
_entity_poly.pdbx_seq_one_letter_code
_entity_poly.pdbx_strand_id
1 'polypeptide(L)'
;MKTSESHGKEPKSGGSVSLKRIPAFDKKTLQALLTVHQENLTSETGGIMESVSTVLSLSETDITHAITARVRALREDIGILLSRVEKFKTFKRLSPSTLQEVKEHLDDDSSLQELTRWKNALSRELLARDQDPDAILEKSFKKREGDRQYQTDTRILDQVEIVFLLDEIARNRERAVRETLEATVARSGPQSPLVEVRRNLFNLLSGPKKQQFSAAEKFDSLRGEIREDRDEQEYQDCAEKILAAFGRREGQSPFHTIETVKKILRNDDEGRVKHVLGRMNQEEQIAFMMGAQGEELYLCRDKKVVKYTTGEFVDILDPLYFDKVGQFLRDALNKNEIVDKDYLADHAHELKLPPDIAEWILDCYVDLKRLRRTKDRGYQMPKDEEKSVLSSTVFKRVGLAQQFYELAGALNDEDMSDIPKGVNWETISEDYRRFRQRRKVAEVPLKTDKPSAKVLHFSEIQFGHKDLDEEALQRFVDTLRTLPMEERPDQIVVSGIVFGRFRNWDKDKHRLKVYEIDEQLKCAKFFLDQLQELGIPMVYNMSDNDALIAKEYTYDAVHLMESLLQGVEYEFDPTMKRHLARGAAYWQFEQAQRSRAWPQHFAFQWDVVFPYMLRSGRHLLSAEDVLAQHGEYMEEYLLLLYVYQKRKNGEDLAALAKGGDKIAELALKVLNVNAVLLRDEVKDDQLRVTSDFNMNINTKGRKWKWEEKHFFRQSPAAKVQDPLKEARENIGQRHAMKEEAPRVFAIEGESHTVGSLEGGNTLVFATPGLHRVRDGDSSYTGVQSDEGRRKYLSRRERFTPGVTPITLGDDGRIFIDFWNERFLDKAAKSKERVAVAHFSDWQTGSVTSRPDLYTKALDYVFHELMRFRRTYLFLNGDIIQGRNYPNMPNENCDIGLVRPPDQKLFVETVIHNVLSGVSADLKSKLQSVSITPGNHEWNSGYAQYGEMHSQYLRTIFYNWLGGHQQINYGIDSPIRYGPEYFKSSTVVENVGGYRILAQHMFLEKGGKGSGGLPVYGFRDLLRGVGGKMGSIDAMLTGHYHHPSWHMVNDKLGVINGSIAGTSGYEWWRGYNPVIGTTVLHLGGGLPPKLEILTEEALLNYKPRGYYSDENLARKGFNTDRGFDSREHGFGRLRVRDTDAEGVPQQKKLPQSALQKALWDKVEDILRGVTANLKE
;
A
#
# COMPACT_ATOMS: atom_id res chain seq x y z
N MET A 1 80.23 -10.76 -25.51
CA MET A 1 81.09 -11.81 -26.13
C MET A 1 80.44 -12.17 -27.45
N LYS A 2 80.99 -11.68 -28.58
CA LYS A 2 82.06 -12.34 -29.38
C LYS A 2 81.51 -13.65 -29.97
N THR A 3 81.51 -13.94 -31.27
CA THR A 3 82.42 -13.59 -32.39
C THR A 3 81.75 -14.21 -33.64
N SER A 4 81.57 -13.52 -34.78
CA SER A 4 82.52 -13.27 -35.88
C SER A 4 83.20 -14.52 -36.46
N GLU A 5 83.09 -14.70 -37.78
CA GLU A 5 84.13 -15.05 -38.80
C GLU A 5 83.40 -15.69 -40.00
N SER A 6 83.29 -15.11 -41.20
CA SER A 6 84.26 -14.56 -42.16
C SER A 6 85.29 -15.58 -42.67
N HIS A 7 85.10 -16.05 -43.92
CA HIS A 7 86.11 -16.43 -44.92
C HIS A 7 85.41 -16.21 -46.29
N GLY A 8 85.89 -15.52 -47.31
CA GLY A 8 87.22 -14.99 -47.61
C GLY A 8 87.54 -15.30 -49.08
N LYS A 9 87.74 -14.23 -49.89
CA LYS A 9 88.55 -14.14 -51.14
C LYS A 9 88.04 -14.87 -52.40
N GLU A 10 88.19 -14.39 -53.64
CA GLU A 10 88.90 -13.27 -54.29
C GLU A 10 88.37 -13.11 -55.76
N PRO A 11 88.74 -12.06 -56.52
CA PRO A 11 88.02 -11.54 -57.70
C PRO A 11 88.48 -12.14 -59.04
N LYS A 12 87.57 -12.19 -60.03
CA LYS A 12 87.88 -12.36 -61.47
C LYS A 12 86.85 -11.56 -62.28
N SER A 13 87.22 -10.39 -62.78
CA SER A 13 87.78 -10.12 -64.11
C SER A 13 86.77 -10.37 -65.24
N GLY A 14 86.60 -9.34 -66.06
CA GLY A 14 85.58 -9.24 -67.10
C GLY A 14 85.52 -10.41 -68.06
N GLY A 15 84.28 -10.76 -68.39
CA GLY A 15 83.93 -11.59 -69.53
C GLY A 15 82.59 -11.08 -70.05
N SER A 16 82.61 -10.42 -71.21
CA SER A 16 81.42 -10.19 -72.02
C SER A 16 80.85 -11.55 -72.42
N VAL A 17 80.00 -12.13 -71.58
CA VAL A 17 79.26 -13.34 -71.91
C VAL A 17 78.19 -12.94 -72.92
N SER A 18 78.45 -13.20 -74.20
CA SER A 18 77.42 -13.18 -75.22
C SER A 18 76.26 -14.03 -74.73
N LEU A 19 75.07 -13.43 -74.60
CA LEU A 19 73.82 -14.16 -74.37
C LEU A 19 73.81 -15.37 -75.31
N LYS A 20 73.87 -16.58 -74.75
CA LYS A 20 73.41 -17.77 -75.46
C LYS A 20 71.97 -17.47 -75.83
N ARG A 21 71.77 -17.10 -77.09
CA ARG A 21 70.46 -16.83 -77.70
C ARG A 21 69.66 -18.12 -77.62
N ILE A 22 68.82 -18.25 -76.59
CA ILE A 22 67.77 -19.25 -76.55
C ILE A 22 66.85 -18.91 -77.73
N PRO A 23 66.64 -19.82 -78.70
CA PRO A 23 65.76 -19.57 -79.83
C PRO A 23 64.38 -19.12 -79.36
N ALA A 24 63.77 -18.18 -80.09
CA ALA A 24 62.44 -17.64 -79.79
C ALA A 24 61.33 -18.71 -79.86
N PHE A 25 61.58 -19.81 -80.57
CA PHE A 25 60.76 -21.00 -80.68
C PHE A 25 61.66 -22.23 -80.63
N ASP A 26 61.56 -23.03 -79.57
CA ASP A 26 62.04 -24.41 -79.63
C ASP A 26 60.93 -25.32 -80.18
N LYS A 27 61.30 -26.53 -80.59
CA LYS A 27 60.35 -27.53 -81.11
C LYS A 27 59.21 -27.81 -80.11
N LYS A 28 59.47 -27.63 -78.81
CA LYS A 28 58.54 -27.89 -77.71
C LYS A 28 57.42 -26.83 -77.63
N THR A 29 57.77 -25.56 -77.77
CA THR A 29 56.82 -24.42 -77.81
C THR A 29 55.91 -24.50 -79.04
N LEU A 30 56.47 -24.91 -80.19
CA LEU A 30 55.69 -25.15 -81.42
C LEU A 30 54.72 -26.32 -81.28
N GLN A 31 55.16 -27.40 -80.65
CA GLN A 31 54.30 -28.53 -80.35
C GLN A 31 53.15 -28.08 -79.42
N ALA A 32 53.44 -27.30 -78.39
CA ALA A 32 52.44 -26.78 -77.45
C ALA A 32 51.40 -25.85 -78.11
N LEU A 33 51.84 -24.97 -79.02
CA LEU A 33 50.93 -24.09 -79.77
C LEU A 33 50.07 -24.86 -80.78
N LEU A 34 50.61 -25.89 -81.43
CA LEU A 34 49.83 -26.80 -82.28
C LEU A 34 48.84 -27.62 -81.47
N THR A 35 49.25 -28.09 -80.29
CA THR A 35 48.38 -28.82 -79.36
C THR A 35 47.22 -27.95 -78.89
N VAL A 36 47.44 -26.69 -78.52
CA VAL A 36 46.33 -25.81 -78.10
C VAL A 36 45.45 -25.36 -79.25
N HIS A 37 45.99 -25.14 -80.46
CA HIS A 37 45.11 -25.00 -81.62
C HIS A 37 44.29 -26.27 -81.87
N GLN A 38 44.75 -27.48 -81.48
CA GLN A 38 43.97 -28.71 -81.58
C GLN A 38 42.99 -28.92 -80.41
N GLU A 39 43.32 -28.48 -79.19
CA GLU A 39 42.50 -28.61 -77.98
C GLU A 39 41.40 -27.53 -77.90
N ASN A 40 41.67 -26.28 -78.31
CA ASN A 40 40.64 -25.25 -78.42
C ASN A 40 39.59 -25.58 -79.51
N LEU A 41 39.86 -26.57 -80.38
CA LEU A 41 38.90 -27.10 -81.35
C LEU A 41 37.93 -28.13 -80.74
N THR A 42 38.18 -28.61 -79.52
CA THR A 42 37.40 -29.69 -78.88
C THR A 42 36.73 -29.33 -77.55
N SER A 43 37.10 -28.24 -76.86
CA SER A 43 36.42 -27.78 -75.63
C SER A 43 35.51 -26.56 -75.86
N GLU A 44 34.36 -26.52 -75.19
CA GLU A 44 33.44 -25.36 -75.21
C GLU A 44 33.65 -24.38 -74.03
N THR A 45 34.52 -24.67 -73.06
CA THR A 45 34.67 -23.85 -71.84
C THR A 45 36.06 -24.00 -71.19
N GLY A 46 37.03 -23.21 -71.64
CA GLY A 46 38.28 -22.96 -70.90
C GLY A 46 38.56 -21.45 -70.91
N GLY A 47 38.87 -20.87 -69.74
CA GLY A 47 39.17 -19.44 -69.60
C GLY A 47 40.48 -19.06 -70.29
N ILE A 48 40.62 -17.80 -70.70
CA ILE A 48 41.78 -17.34 -71.50
C ILE A 48 43.10 -17.53 -70.72
N MET A 49 43.07 -17.37 -69.39
CA MET A 49 44.22 -17.64 -68.49
C MET A 49 44.64 -19.11 -68.46
N GLU A 50 43.70 -20.04 -68.57
CA GLU A 50 43.99 -21.49 -68.56
C GLU A 50 44.72 -21.91 -69.85
N SER A 51 44.30 -21.36 -70.99
CA SER A 51 44.99 -21.56 -72.28
C SER A 51 46.40 -20.93 -72.30
N VAL A 52 46.58 -19.75 -71.70
CA VAL A 52 47.89 -19.07 -71.68
C VAL A 52 48.88 -19.76 -70.74
N SER A 53 48.46 -20.12 -69.52
CA SER A 53 49.30 -20.79 -68.52
C SER A 53 49.77 -22.18 -68.98
N THR A 54 48.89 -22.94 -69.63
CA THR A 54 49.17 -24.29 -70.15
C THR A 54 50.18 -24.29 -71.30
N VAL A 55 50.12 -23.29 -72.20
CA VAL A 55 50.96 -23.25 -73.41
C VAL A 55 52.35 -22.69 -73.15
N LEU A 56 52.42 -21.62 -72.36
CA LEU A 56 53.63 -20.79 -72.28
C LEU A 56 54.38 -20.95 -70.95
N SER A 57 53.84 -21.69 -69.97
CA SER A 57 54.40 -21.82 -68.61
C SER A 57 54.70 -20.46 -67.96
N LEU A 58 53.88 -19.45 -68.25
CA LEU A 58 53.99 -18.10 -67.70
C LEU A 58 53.10 -17.99 -66.45
N SER A 59 53.59 -17.34 -65.39
CA SER A 59 52.78 -17.08 -64.20
C SER A 59 51.83 -15.89 -64.43
N GLU A 60 50.73 -15.84 -63.67
CA GLU A 60 49.82 -14.68 -63.67
C GLU A 60 50.56 -13.38 -63.32
N THR A 61 51.59 -13.48 -62.48
CA THR A 61 52.45 -12.36 -62.09
C THR A 61 53.28 -11.86 -63.26
N ASP A 62 53.86 -12.75 -64.08
CA ASP A 62 54.65 -12.39 -65.26
C ASP A 62 53.77 -11.72 -66.33
N ILE A 63 52.55 -12.24 -66.53
CA ILE A 63 51.57 -11.70 -67.50
C ILE A 63 51.07 -10.33 -67.04
N THR A 64 50.69 -10.20 -65.77
CA THR A 64 50.24 -8.93 -65.18
C THR A 64 51.33 -7.87 -65.23
N HIS A 65 52.58 -8.27 -64.93
CA HIS A 65 53.73 -7.38 -65.03
C HIS A 65 53.96 -6.90 -66.47
N ALA A 66 53.94 -7.81 -67.45
CA ALA A 66 54.14 -7.47 -68.86
C ALA A 66 53.03 -6.55 -69.41
N ILE A 67 51.76 -6.82 -69.07
CA ILE A 67 50.61 -5.96 -69.44
C ILE A 67 50.77 -4.57 -68.82
N THR A 68 51.11 -4.50 -67.52
CA THR A 68 51.31 -3.23 -66.81
C THR A 68 52.48 -2.43 -67.41
N ALA A 69 53.58 -3.09 -67.75
CA ALA A 69 54.72 -2.47 -68.42
C ALA A 69 54.33 -1.91 -69.81
N ARG A 70 53.46 -2.60 -70.55
CA ARG A 70 52.95 -2.14 -71.85
C ARG A 70 52.00 -0.95 -71.74
N VAL A 71 51.10 -0.96 -70.75
CA VAL A 71 50.24 0.19 -70.41
C VAL A 71 51.10 1.41 -70.12
N ARG A 72 52.10 1.25 -69.26
CA ARG A 72 53.03 2.33 -68.90
C ARG A 72 53.80 2.87 -70.12
N ALA A 73 54.30 1.98 -70.97
CA ALA A 73 55.01 2.35 -72.20
C ALA A 73 54.11 3.11 -73.20
N LEU A 74 52.84 2.72 -73.33
CA LEU A 74 51.86 3.43 -74.16
C LEU A 74 51.49 4.80 -73.59
N ARG A 75 51.32 4.93 -72.27
CA ARG A 75 51.11 6.23 -71.63
C ARG A 75 52.26 7.19 -71.86
N GLU A 76 53.50 6.71 -71.74
CA GLU A 76 54.69 7.51 -72.05
C GLU A 76 54.70 7.98 -73.51
N ASP A 77 54.38 7.09 -74.47
CA ASP A 77 54.28 7.45 -75.89
C ASP A 77 53.18 8.50 -76.13
N ILE A 78 52.00 8.29 -75.55
CA ILE A 78 50.85 9.20 -75.68
C ILE A 78 51.21 10.55 -75.07
N GLY A 79 51.83 10.61 -73.90
CA GLY A 79 52.29 11.87 -73.29
C GLY A 79 53.27 12.63 -74.18
N ILE A 80 54.21 11.93 -74.82
CA ILE A 80 55.16 12.53 -75.78
C ILE A 80 54.42 13.08 -77.01
N LEU A 81 53.53 12.29 -77.62
CA LEU A 81 52.76 12.71 -78.79
C LEU A 81 51.77 13.84 -78.46
N LEU A 82 51.11 13.77 -77.30
CA LEU A 82 50.18 14.78 -76.80
C LEU A 82 50.88 16.12 -76.63
N SER A 83 52.06 16.14 -76.01
CA SER A 83 52.86 17.37 -75.84
C SER A 83 53.27 18.04 -77.17
N ARG A 84 53.28 17.28 -78.28
CA ARG A 84 53.51 17.79 -79.63
C ARG A 84 52.24 18.29 -80.29
N VAL A 85 51.14 17.54 -80.16
CA VAL A 85 49.83 17.90 -80.70
C VAL A 85 49.24 19.14 -80.00
N GLU A 86 49.43 19.30 -78.69
CA GLU A 86 48.96 20.45 -77.91
C GLU A 86 49.52 21.81 -78.36
N LYS A 87 50.64 21.81 -79.10
CA LYS A 87 51.23 23.04 -79.63
C LYS A 87 50.44 23.59 -80.84
N PHE A 88 49.50 22.83 -81.38
CA PHE A 88 48.67 23.27 -82.49
C PHE A 88 47.45 24.07 -82.02
N LYS A 89 47.18 25.20 -82.67
CA LYS A 89 46.01 26.06 -82.36
C LYS A 89 44.68 25.50 -82.89
N THR A 90 44.72 24.59 -83.85
CA THR A 90 43.57 23.94 -84.51
C THR A 90 43.94 22.50 -84.85
N PHE A 91 42.97 21.59 -85.03
CA PHE A 91 43.20 20.17 -85.34
C PHE A 91 42.55 19.78 -86.67
N LYS A 92 43.22 18.97 -87.51
CA LYS A 92 42.72 18.56 -88.84
C LYS A 92 41.91 17.26 -88.82
N ARG A 93 42.28 16.31 -87.98
CA ARG A 93 41.75 14.94 -87.90
C ARG A 93 41.44 14.48 -86.47
N LEU A 94 41.83 15.24 -85.44
CA LEU A 94 41.53 14.97 -84.03
C LEU A 94 40.37 15.82 -83.50
N SER A 95 39.40 15.22 -82.78
CA SER A 95 38.31 15.97 -82.15
C SER A 95 38.74 16.61 -80.83
N PRO A 96 38.17 17.78 -80.45
CA PRO A 96 38.44 18.40 -79.16
C PRO A 96 38.07 17.51 -77.97
N SER A 97 37.00 16.73 -78.06
CA SER A 97 36.57 15.80 -76.99
C SER A 97 37.59 14.68 -76.76
N THR A 98 38.14 14.08 -77.81
CA THR A 98 39.18 13.05 -77.67
C THR A 98 40.48 13.63 -77.14
N LEU A 99 40.82 14.89 -77.49
CA LEU A 99 41.98 15.54 -76.89
C LEU A 99 41.78 15.82 -75.37
N GLN A 100 40.57 16.21 -74.95
CA GLN A 100 40.25 16.43 -73.55
C GLN A 100 40.24 15.12 -72.75
N GLU A 101 39.61 14.07 -73.31
CA GLU A 101 39.57 12.72 -72.75
C GLU A 101 40.99 12.17 -72.49
N VAL A 102 41.90 12.35 -73.45
CA VAL A 102 43.31 11.98 -73.27
C VAL A 102 43.97 12.78 -72.15
N LYS A 103 43.66 14.07 -71.96
CA LYS A 103 44.30 14.89 -70.92
C LYS A 103 43.82 14.56 -69.52
N GLU A 104 42.53 14.32 -69.36
CA GLU A 104 41.91 14.08 -68.06
C GLU A 104 42.19 12.66 -67.57
N HIS A 105 42.25 11.69 -68.49
CA HIS A 105 42.27 10.28 -68.15
C HIS A 105 43.58 9.56 -68.51
N LEU A 106 44.67 10.26 -68.90
CA LEU A 106 45.94 9.60 -69.22
C LEU A 106 46.52 8.78 -68.05
N ASP A 107 46.33 9.29 -66.82
CA ASP A 107 46.89 8.72 -65.60
C ASP A 107 45.91 7.76 -64.87
N ASP A 108 44.63 7.75 -65.25
CA ASP A 108 43.59 6.85 -64.72
C ASP A 108 43.82 5.39 -65.11
N ASP A 109 43.06 4.42 -64.59
CA ASP A 109 43.22 2.97 -64.91
C ASP A 109 42.68 2.60 -66.31
N SER A 110 43.06 3.37 -67.34
CA SER A 110 42.61 3.19 -68.73
C SER A 110 43.08 1.89 -69.36
N SER A 111 42.23 1.35 -70.23
CA SER A 111 42.46 0.09 -70.92
C SER A 111 43.57 0.21 -71.99
N LEU A 112 44.25 -0.89 -72.32
CA LEU A 112 45.21 -0.94 -73.43
C LEU A 112 44.56 -0.55 -74.75
N GLN A 113 43.28 -0.88 -74.93
CA GLN A 113 42.51 -0.50 -76.11
C GLN A 113 42.34 1.01 -76.21
N GLU A 114 41.94 1.67 -75.12
CA GLU A 114 41.77 3.12 -75.06
C GLU A 114 43.09 3.84 -75.33
N LEU A 115 44.16 3.42 -74.66
CA LEU A 115 45.50 3.98 -74.86
C LEU A 115 45.98 3.82 -76.31
N THR A 116 45.76 2.65 -76.92
CA THR A 116 46.12 2.41 -78.33
C THR A 116 45.30 3.28 -79.29
N ARG A 117 44.00 3.45 -79.02
CA ARG A 117 43.12 4.35 -79.79
C ARG A 117 43.60 5.79 -79.71
N TRP A 118 43.95 6.26 -78.52
CA TRP A 118 44.48 7.60 -78.28
C TRP A 118 45.81 7.82 -79.00
N LYS A 119 46.77 6.90 -78.88
CA LYS A 119 48.05 6.94 -79.60
C LYS A 119 47.84 7.06 -81.11
N ASN A 120 46.95 6.23 -81.68
CA ASN A 120 46.65 6.24 -83.11
C ASN A 120 45.94 7.52 -83.58
N ALA A 121 45.11 8.13 -82.74
CA ALA A 121 44.46 9.39 -83.04
C ALA A 121 45.47 10.55 -83.07
N LEU A 122 46.37 10.60 -82.08
CA LEU A 122 47.46 11.59 -82.02
C LEU A 122 48.44 11.44 -83.18
N SER A 123 48.86 10.20 -83.49
CA SER A 123 49.75 9.92 -84.64
C SER A 123 49.13 10.34 -85.97
N ARG A 124 47.82 10.13 -86.18
CA ARG A 124 47.12 10.56 -87.40
C ARG A 124 47.03 12.08 -87.54
N GLU A 125 46.89 12.81 -86.43
CA GLU A 125 46.93 14.28 -86.45
C GLU A 125 48.31 14.81 -86.81
N LEU A 126 49.38 14.21 -86.27
CA LEU A 126 50.76 14.57 -86.59
C LEU A 126 51.09 14.30 -88.07
N LEU A 127 50.71 13.14 -88.59
CA LEU A 127 50.90 12.79 -90.01
C LEU A 127 50.13 13.73 -90.95
N ALA A 128 48.92 14.20 -90.57
CA ALA A 128 48.17 15.17 -91.36
C ALA A 128 48.84 16.56 -91.44
N ARG A 129 49.95 16.75 -90.71
CA ARG A 129 50.76 17.96 -90.64
C ARG A 129 52.21 17.70 -91.05
N ASP A 130 52.45 16.62 -91.79
CA ASP A 130 53.77 16.20 -92.27
C ASP A 130 54.81 16.04 -91.13
N GLN A 131 54.34 15.76 -89.91
CA GLN A 131 55.20 15.35 -88.80
C GLN A 131 55.14 13.85 -88.65
N ASP A 132 56.31 13.21 -88.73
CA ASP A 132 56.44 11.77 -88.55
C ASP A 132 56.39 11.40 -87.05
N PRO A 133 55.33 10.73 -86.57
CA PRO A 133 55.21 10.29 -85.18
C PRO A 133 56.33 9.33 -84.77
N ASP A 134 56.83 8.52 -85.70
CA ASP A 134 57.87 7.53 -85.41
C ASP A 134 59.22 8.22 -85.21
N ALA A 135 59.52 9.28 -85.99
CA ALA A 135 60.67 10.15 -85.76
C ALA A 135 60.60 10.89 -84.41
N ILE A 136 59.38 11.26 -83.96
CA ILE A 136 59.17 11.91 -82.66
C ILE A 136 59.44 10.94 -81.49
N LEU A 137 59.01 9.68 -81.64
CA LEU A 137 59.17 8.64 -80.62
C LEU A 137 60.52 7.90 -80.71
N GLU A 138 61.34 8.16 -81.72
CA GLU A 138 62.61 7.44 -81.97
C GLU A 138 63.51 7.37 -80.72
N LYS A 139 63.57 8.45 -79.93
CA LYS A 139 64.36 8.50 -78.70
C LYS A 139 63.80 7.61 -77.58
N SER A 140 62.47 7.55 -77.40
CA SER A 140 61.85 6.66 -76.40
C SER A 140 61.92 5.20 -76.84
N PHE A 141 61.80 4.93 -78.15
CA PHE A 141 62.00 3.61 -78.73
C PHE A 141 63.44 3.11 -78.54
N LYS A 142 64.46 3.87 -78.93
CA LYS A 142 65.88 3.48 -78.75
C LYS A 142 66.24 3.25 -77.27
N LYS A 143 65.66 4.03 -76.35
CA LYS A 143 65.86 3.85 -74.90
C LYS A 143 65.27 2.53 -74.41
N ARG A 144 64.05 2.17 -74.84
CA ARG A 144 63.38 0.91 -74.46
C ARG A 144 63.96 -0.30 -75.19
N GLU A 145 64.43 -0.13 -76.42
CA GLU A 145 65.09 -1.18 -77.20
C GLU A 145 66.39 -1.67 -76.53
N GLY A 146 67.04 -0.84 -75.71
CA GLY A 146 68.18 -1.24 -74.87
C GLY A 146 67.83 -1.88 -73.52
N ASP A 147 66.56 -1.89 -73.09
CA ASP A 147 66.13 -2.43 -71.80
C ASP A 147 65.80 -3.93 -71.89
N ARG A 148 66.56 -4.74 -71.14
CA ARG A 148 66.42 -6.19 -71.10
C ARG A 148 65.06 -6.64 -70.57
N GLN A 149 64.47 -5.91 -69.61
CA GLN A 149 63.16 -6.23 -69.07
C GLN A 149 62.06 -5.92 -70.09
N TYR A 150 62.12 -4.76 -70.74
CA TYR A 150 61.18 -4.40 -71.82
C TYR A 150 61.19 -5.40 -72.98
N GLN A 151 62.38 -5.89 -73.40
CA GLN A 151 62.48 -6.94 -74.41
C GLN A 151 61.84 -8.27 -73.95
N THR A 152 61.93 -8.58 -72.65
CA THR A 152 61.34 -9.78 -72.07
C THR A 152 59.82 -9.65 -71.99
N ASP A 153 59.30 -8.54 -71.48
CA ASP A 153 57.87 -8.23 -71.40
C ASP A 153 57.24 -8.18 -72.81
N THR A 154 57.92 -7.57 -73.79
CA THR A 154 57.46 -7.54 -75.19
C THR A 154 57.38 -8.94 -75.78
N ARG A 155 58.36 -9.81 -75.48
CA ARG A 155 58.37 -11.21 -75.92
C ARG A 155 57.21 -12.00 -75.30
N ILE A 156 56.92 -11.78 -74.03
CA ILE A 156 55.78 -12.39 -73.32
C ILE A 156 54.47 -11.97 -73.99
N LEU A 157 54.28 -10.68 -74.25
CA LEU A 157 53.07 -10.18 -74.90
C LEU A 157 52.92 -10.69 -76.34
N ASP A 158 54.01 -10.74 -77.13
CA ASP A 158 53.97 -11.30 -78.49
C ASP A 158 53.60 -12.80 -78.45
N GLN A 159 54.04 -13.55 -77.44
CA GLN A 159 53.66 -14.96 -77.28
C GLN A 159 52.18 -15.12 -76.91
N VAL A 160 51.67 -14.30 -75.98
CA VAL A 160 50.25 -14.31 -75.58
C VAL A 160 49.36 -13.85 -76.75
N GLU A 161 49.78 -12.87 -77.53
CA GLU A 161 49.05 -12.42 -78.73
C GLU A 161 48.96 -13.51 -79.81
N ILE A 162 50.00 -14.34 -79.97
CA ILE A 162 49.96 -15.51 -80.85
C ILE A 162 48.90 -16.52 -80.37
N VAL A 163 48.75 -16.72 -79.05
CA VAL A 163 47.70 -17.58 -78.49
C VAL A 163 46.32 -17.01 -78.84
N PHE A 164 46.11 -15.70 -78.67
CA PHE A 164 44.85 -15.04 -79.09
C PHE A 164 44.56 -15.22 -80.59
N LEU A 165 45.58 -15.14 -81.45
CA LEU A 165 45.41 -15.34 -82.89
C LEU A 165 45.07 -16.78 -83.25
N LEU A 166 45.66 -17.76 -82.58
CA LEU A 166 45.36 -19.18 -82.80
C LEU A 166 43.94 -19.55 -82.36
N ASP A 167 43.45 -18.92 -81.30
CA ASP A 167 42.07 -19.07 -80.81
C ASP A 167 41.04 -18.53 -81.81
N GLU A 168 41.36 -17.42 -82.49
CA GLU A 168 40.41 -16.76 -83.39
C GLU A 168 40.35 -17.40 -84.81
N ILE A 169 41.40 -18.12 -85.21
CA ILE A 169 41.49 -18.78 -86.53
C ILE A 169 40.54 -19.99 -86.61
N ALA A 170 39.71 -20.02 -87.66
CA ALA A 170 38.69 -21.04 -87.85
C ALA A 170 39.24 -22.47 -88.05
N ARG A 171 38.48 -23.46 -87.58
CA ARG A 171 38.79 -24.91 -87.61
C ARG A 171 39.29 -25.44 -88.96
N ASN A 172 38.78 -24.90 -90.07
CA ASN A 172 39.10 -25.36 -91.42
C ASN A 172 40.45 -24.84 -91.98
N ARG A 173 41.22 -24.08 -91.19
CA ARG A 173 42.53 -23.56 -91.57
C ARG A 173 43.70 -24.23 -90.85
N GLU A 174 43.49 -25.36 -90.15
CA GLU A 174 44.53 -26.10 -89.40
C GLU A 174 45.77 -26.35 -90.26
N ARG A 175 45.60 -26.81 -91.50
CA ARG A 175 46.72 -27.06 -92.42
C ARG A 175 47.52 -25.79 -92.71
N ALA A 176 46.85 -24.65 -92.91
CA ALA A 176 47.50 -23.37 -93.18
C ALA A 176 48.21 -22.79 -91.95
N VAL A 177 47.64 -23.00 -90.75
CA VAL A 177 48.28 -22.66 -89.46
C VAL A 177 49.54 -23.49 -89.26
N ARG A 178 49.44 -24.80 -89.48
CA ARG A 178 50.57 -25.73 -89.38
C ARG A 178 51.67 -25.37 -90.37
N GLU A 179 51.33 -25.17 -91.65
CA GLU A 179 52.29 -24.75 -92.68
C GLU A 179 52.95 -23.40 -92.33
N THR A 180 52.21 -22.45 -91.74
CA THR A 180 52.74 -21.14 -91.31
C THR A 180 53.72 -21.26 -90.15
N LEU A 181 53.38 -22.06 -89.14
CA LEU A 181 54.21 -22.30 -87.97
C LEU A 181 55.48 -23.11 -88.33
N GLU A 182 55.35 -24.13 -89.20
CA GLU A 182 56.46 -24.98 -89.64
C GLU A 182 57.41 -24.28 -90.64
N ALA A 183 56.88 -23.48 -91.57
CA ALA A 183 57.70 -22.76 -92.56
C ALA A 183 58.68 -21.76 -91.94
N THR A 184 58.33 -21.21 -90.77
CA THR A 184 59.17 -20.26 -90.04
C THR A 184 60.41 -20.94 -89.44
N VAL A 185 60.34 -22.24 -89.09
CA VAL A 185 61.45 -23.02 -88.52
C VAL A 185 62.56 -23.29 -89.55
N ALA A 186 62.19 -23.42 -90.83
CA ALA A 186 63.12 -23.74 -91.91
C ALA A 186 64.05 -22.58 -92.31
N ARG A 187 63.75 -21.33 -91.90
CA ARG A 187 64.54 -20.12 -92.22
C ARG A 187 65.08 -19.46 -90.95
N SER A 188 66.13 -20.02 -90.37
CA SER A 188 66.72 -19.52 -89.12
C SER A 188 67.81 -18.47 -89.36
N GLY A 189 67.46 -17.19 -89.25
CA GLY A 189 68.38 -16.06 -89.01
C GLY A 189 67.89 -15.22 -87.81
N PRO A 190 68.77 -14.62 -87.00
CA PRO A 190 68.42 -14.13 -85.65
C PRO A 190 67.81 -12.71 -85.59
N GLN A 191 66.93 -12.35 -86.53
CA GLN A 191 66.06 -11.18 -86.40
C GLN A 191 64.58 -11.58 -86.54
N SER A 192 63.91 -11.59 -85.38
CA SER A 192 62.46 -11.72 -85.08
C SER A 192 61.58 -12.74 -85.84
N PRO A 193 61.60 -14.03 -85.45
CA PRO A 193 60.63 -15.04 -85.90
C PRO A 193 59.20 -14.78 -85.42
N LEU A 194 59.01 -14.18 -84.23
CA LEU A 194 57.70 -13.99 -83.60
C LEU A 194 56.83 -12.96 -84.33
N VAL A 195 57.42 -11.86 -84.79
CA VAL A 195 56.69 -10.81 -85.53
C VAL A 195 56.23 -11.32 -86.90
N GLU A 196 57.03 -12.16 -87.56
CA GLU A 196 56.67 -12.77 -88.83
C GLU A 196 55.59 -13.84 -88.67
N VAL A 197 55.68 -14.68 -87.63
CA VAL A 197 54.62 -15.64 -87.26
C VAL A 197 53.32 -14.91 -86.97
N ARG A 198 53.34 -13.87 -86.12
CA ARG A 198 52.18 -13.04 -85.80
C ARG A 198 51.53 -12.48 -87.07
N ARG A 199 52.33 -11.90 -87.97
CA ARG A 199 51.84 -11.31 -89.22
C ARG A 199 51.19 -12.36 -90.13
N ASN A 200 51.82 -13.54 -90.25
CA ASN A 200 51.33 -14.60 -91.11
C ASN A 200 50.05 -15.24 -90.54
N LEU A 201 49.99 -15.47 -89.22
CA LEU A 201 48.78 -15.94 -88.53
C LEU A 201 47.63 -14.92 -88.63
N PHE A 202 47.91 -13.64 -88.45
CA PHE A 202 46.91 -12.59 -88.64
C PHE A 202 46.37 -12.55 -90.08
N ASN A 203 47.19 -12.86 -91.08
CA ASN A 203 46.75 -12.97 -92.48
C ASN A 203 45.86 -14.19 -92.75
N LEU A 204 45.88 -15.20 -91.89
CA LEU A 204 44.98 -16.35 -91.94
C LEU A 204 43.60 -16.08 -91.33
N LEU A 205 43.31 -14.88 -90.81
CA LEU A 205 41.96 -14.51 -90.39
C LEU A 205 41.07 -14.22 -91.61
N SER A 206 39.80 -14.64 -91.57
CA SER A 206 38.78 -14.35 -92.59
C SER A 206 38.28 -12.90 -92.48
N GLY A 207 37.82 -12.31 -93.60
CA GLY A 207 37.50 -10.86 -93.71
C GLY A 207 36.78 -10.20 -92.51
N PRO A 208 35.68 -10.78 -91.98
CA PRO A 208 34.98 -10.23 -90.81
C PRO A 208 35.79 -10.35 -89.51
N LYS A 209 36.38 -11.52 -89.23
CA LYS A 209 37.21 -11.75 -88.03
C LYS A 209 38.50 -10.92 -88.05
N LYS A 210 39.09 -10.71 -89.22
CA LYS A 210 40.26 -9.85 -89.42
C LYS A 210 39.97 -8.38 -89.12
N GLN A 211 38.72 -7.93 -89.33
CA GLN A 211 38.28 -6.57 -88.99
C GLN A 211 37.93 -6.40 -87.50
N GLN A 212 37.61 -7.49 -86.80
CA GLN A 212 37.16 -7.48 -85.39
C GLN A 212 38.26 -7.83 -84.38
N PHE A 213 39.38 -8.43 -84.80
CA PHE A 213 40.45 -8.81 -83.87
C PHE A 213 41.21 -7.58 -83.32
N SER A 214 41.16 -7.40 -82.00
CA SER A 214 41.95 -6.42 -81.26
C SER A 214 42.72 -7.13 -80.15
N ALA A 215 44.06 -7.18 -80.28
CA ALA A 215 44.91 -7.75 -79.24
C ALA A 215 44.77 -6.98 -77.90
N ALA A 216 44.56 -5.67 -77.98
CA ALA A 216 44.41 -4.81 -76.81
C ALA A 216 43.16 -5.15 -75.99
N GLU A 217 42.01 -5.36 -76.65
CA GLU A 217 40.76 -5.80 -75.97
C GLU A 217 40.95 -7.13 -75.25
N LYS A 218 41.62 -8.10 -75.90
CA LYS A 218 41.89 -9.42 -75.31
C LYS A 218 42.82 -9.35 -74.11
N PHE A 219 43.81 -8.45 -74.11
CA PHE A 219 44.65 -8.19 -72.94
C PHE A 219 43.89 -7.50 -71.79
N ASP A 220 42.95 -6.60 -72.09
CA ASP A 220 42.13 -5.93 -71.09
C ASP A 220 41.14 -6.89 -70.41
N SER A 221 40.51 -7.80 -71.17
CA SER A 221 39.68 -8.87 -70.61
C SER A 221 40.48 -9.80 -69.67
N LEU A 222 41.71 -10.15 -70.07
CA LEU A 222 42.61 -10.98 -69.25
C LEU A 222 42.98 -10.30 -67.92
N ARG A 223 43.17 -8.98 -67.94
CA ARG A 223 43.45 -8.17 -66.75
C ARG A 223 42.24 -8.07 -65.82
N GLY A 224 41.03 -8.07 -66.37
CA GLY A 224 39.77 -8.08 -65.61
C GLY A 224 39.56 -9.38 -64.83
N GLU A 225 39.73 -10.53 -65.49
CA GLU A 225 39.59 -11.87 -64.86
C GLU A 225 40.54 -12.03 -63.65
N ILE A 226 41.78 -11.54 -63.73
CA ILE A 226 42.78 -11.64 -62.62
C ILE A 226 42.39 -10.76 -61.40
N ARG A 227 41.63 -9.68 -61.59
CA ARG A 227 41.30 -8.71 -60.52
C ARG A 227 40.10 -9.17 -59.68
N GLU A 228 39.09 -9.77 -60.31
CA GLU A 228 37.87 -10.23 -59.65
C GLU A 228 38.15 -11.38 -58.65
N ASP A 229 39.05 -12.30 -58.99
CA ASP A 229 39.45 -13.40 -58.08
C ASP A 229 40.16 -12.91 -56.81
N ARG A 230 40.82 -11.74 -56.86
CA ARG A 230 41.59 -11.21 -55.72
C ARG A 230 40.73 -10.44 -54.72
N ASP A 231 39.76 -9.67 -55.20
CA ASP A 231 38.84 -8.90 -54.35
C ASP A 231 37.86 -9.82 -53.59
N GLU A 232 37.46 -10.94 -54.21
CA GLU A 232 36.60 -11.94 -53.55
C GLU A 232 37.35 -12.68 -52.43
N GLN A 233 38.63 -12.99 -52.62
CA GLN A 233 39.47 -13.61 -51.58
C GLN A 233 39.61 -12.71 -50.34
N GLU A 234 39.77 -11.39 -50.52
CA GLU A 234 39.93 -10.44 -49.41
C GLU A 234 38.64 -10.20 -48.61
N TYR A 235 37.47 -10.27 -49.26
CA TYR A 235 36.18 -10.18 -48.58
C TYR A 235 35.98 -11.36 -47.60
N GLN A 236 36.20 -12.58 -48.09
CA GLN A 236 36.02 -13.82 -47.31
C GLN A 236 36.89 -13.80 -46.05
N ASP A 237 38.17 -13.42 -46.16
CA ASP A 237 39.10 -13.32 -45.03
C ASP A 237 38.67 -12.32 -43.95
N CYS A 238 38.04 -11.20 -44.34
CA CYS A 238 37.59 -10.17 -43.40
C CYS A 238 36.27 -10.56 -42.72
N ALA A 239 35.32 -11.14 -43.47
CA ALA A 239 34.04 -11.61 -42.96
C ALA A 239 34.23 -12.74 -41.94
N GLU A 240 35.12 -13.71 -42.23
CA GLU A 240 35.44 -14.80 -41.30
C GLU A 240 35.98 -14.31 -39.95
N LYS A 241 36.86 -13.30 -39.95
CA LYS A 241 37.42 -12.71 -38.72
C LYS A 241 36.39 -11.99 -37.88
N ILE A 242 35.46 -11.27 -38.51
CA ILE A 242 34.36 -10.60 -37.79
C ILE A 242 33.43 -11.65 -37.18
N LEU A 243 33.02 -12.67 -37.96
CA LEU A 243 32.13 -13.73 -37.47
C LEU A 243 32.76 -14.53 -36.33
N ALA A 244 34.06 -14.80 -36.38
CA ALA A 244 34.78 -15.50 -35.31
C ALA A 244 34.87 -14.72 -33.99
N ALA A 245 34.63 -13.40 -34.01
CA ALA A 245 34.62 -12.56 -32.80
C ALA A 245 33.26 -12.53 -32.09
N PHE A 246 32.19 -13.00 -32.73
CA PHE A 246 30.91 -13.25 -32.08
C PHE A 246 30.92 -14.60 -31.36
N GLY A 247 30.38 -14.65 -30.14
CA GLY A 247 30.33 -15.89 -29.37
C GLY A 247 30.23 -15.68 -27.87
N ARG A 248 30.30 -16.77 -27.12
CA ARG A 248 30.15 -16.81 -25.64
C ARG A 248 31.41 -17.24 -24.90
N ARG A 249 32.57 -17.33 -25.56
CA ARG A 249 33.86 -17.66 -24.92
C ARG A 249 34.54 -16.38 -24.42
N GLU A 250 35.48 -16.53 -23.50
CA GLU A 250 36.28 -15.42 -22.96
C GLU A 250 36.95 -14.63 -24.10
N GLY A 251 36.66 -13.33 -24.20
CA GLY A 251 37.14 -12.45 -25.28
C GLY A 251 36.20 -12.28 -26.49
N GLN A 252 35.06 -13.00 -26.54
CA GLN A 252 34.00 -12.81 -27.53
C GLN A 252 32.80 -12.08 -26.92
N SER A 253 32.07 -11.32 -27.74
CA SER A 253 30.88 -10.57 -27.31
C SER A 253 29.66 -10.98 -28.17
N PRO A 254 28.44 -11.02 -27.59
CA PRO A 254 27.22 -11.30 -28.35
C PRO A 254 26.82 -10.15 -29.29
N PHE A 255 27.37 -8.95 -29.11
CA PHE A 255 27.19 -7.79 -29.98
C PHE A 255 28.48 -6.96 -30.02
N HIS A 256 28.66 -6.16 -31.07
CA HIS A 256 29.83 -5.29 -31.21
C HIS A 256 29.43 -3.88 -31.64
N THR A 257 30.25 -2.88 -31.30
CA THR A 257 30.16 -1.52 -31.85
C THR A 257 31.21 -1.32 -32.94
N ILE A 258 31.19 -0.19 -33.65
CA ILE A 258 32.11 0.04 -34.78
C ILE A 258 33.56 0.12 -34.29
N GLU A 259 33.77 0.67 -33.10
CA GLU A 259 35.08 0.72 -32.47
C GLU A 259 35.58 -0.68 -32.09
N THR A 260 34.69 -1.57 -31.66
CA THR A 260 35.05 -2.96 -31.33
C THR A 260 35.44 -3.73 -32.58
N VAL A 261 34.72 -3.56 -33.68
CA VAL A 261 35.02 -4.21 -34.97
C VAL A 261 36.33 -3.70 -35.58
N LYS A 262 36.60 -2.39 -35.52
CA LYS A 262 37.89 -1.83 -35.97
C LYS A 262 39.08 -2.45 -35.22
N LYS A 263 38.94 -2.66 -33.91
CA LYS A 263 39.95 -3.34 -33.09
C LYS A 263 40.14 -4.80 -33.48
N ILE A 264 39.06 -5.52 -33.81
CA ILE A 264 39.10 -6.93 -34.25
C ILE A 264 39.89 -7.05 -35.57
N LEU A 265 39.64 -6.16 -36.53
CA LEU A 265 40.29 -6.20 -37.85
C LEU A 265 41.70 -5.58 -37.89
N ARG A 266 42.14 -4.90 -36.82
CA ARG A 266 43.40 -4.13 -36.77
C ARG A 266 43.57 -3.18 -37.96
N ASN A 267 42.47 -2.54 -38.36
CA ASN A 267 42.42 -1.73 -39.57
C ASN A 267 41.84 -0.34 -39.29
N ASP A 268 42.53 0.70 -39.76
CA ASP A 268 42.17 2.11 -39.51
C ASP A 268 41.31 2.71 -40.64
N ASP A 269 41.10 1.98 -41.74
CA ASP A 269 40.25 2.41 -42.85
C ASP A 269 38.76 2.14 -42.56
N GLU A 270 38.07 3.18 -42.10
CA GLU A 270 36.63 3.15 -41.82
C GLU A 270 35.78 2.89 -43.07
N GLY A 271 36.22 3.31 -44.25
CA GLY A 271 35.52 3.06 -45.51
C GLY A 271 35.50 1.57 -45.84
N ARG A 272 36.63 0.90 -45.61
CA ARG A 272 36.78 -0.55 -45.81
C ARG A 272 35.96 -1.36 -44.81
N VAL A 273 36.00 -1.02 -43.52
CA VAL A 273 35.19 -1.71 -42.49
C VAL A 273 33.69 -1.53 -42.75
N LYS A 274 33.25 -0.33 -43.14
CA LYS A 274 31.86 -0.07 -43.52
C LYS A 274 31.44 -0.84 -44.78
N HIS A 275 32.32 -0.99 -45.76
CA HIS A 275 32.05 -1.79 -46.96
C HIS A 275 31.84 -3.27 -46.61
N VAL A 276 32.72 -3.86 -45.81
CA VAL A 276 32.62 -5.27 -45.35
C VAL A 276 31.35 -5.46 -44.51
N LEU A 277 31.11 -4.62 -43.49
CA LEU A 277 29.89 -4.72 -42.67
C LEU A 277 28.61 -4.50 -43.50
N GLY A 278 28.65 -3.59 -44.48
CA GLY A 278 27.55 -3.36 -45.40
C GLY A 278 27.22 -4.58 -46.25
N ARG A 279 28.23 -5.26 -46.80
CA ARG A 279 28.06 -6.52 -47.55
C ARG A 279 27.61 -7.67 -46.64
N MET A 280 28.18 -7.80 -45.44
CA MET A 280 27.72 -8.79 -44.45
C MET A 280 26.26 -8.58 -44.00
N ASN A 281 25.78 -7.34 -43.90
CA ASN A 281 24.38 -7.03 -43.62
C ASN A 281 23.47 -7.37 -44.83
N GLN A 282 23.93 -7.15 -46.06
CA GLN A 282 23.22 -7.56 -47.28
C GLN A 282 23.16 -9.09 -47.43
N GLU A 283 24.22 -9.80 -47.03
CA GLU A 283 24.31 -11.26 -47.00
C GLU A 283 23.65 -11.88 -45.75
N GLU A 284 22.92 -11.08 -44.98
CA GLU A 284 22.15 -11.50 -43.80
C GLU A 284 22.97 -12.13 -42.66
N GLN A 285 24.27 -11.88 -42.60
CA GLN A 285 25.16 -12.42 -41.57
C GLN A 285 25.09 -11.61 -40.27
N ILE A 286 24.82 -10.30 -40.37
CA ILE A 286 24.68 -9.35 -39.24
C ILE A 286 23.50 -8.40 -39.45
N ALA A 287 23.05 -7.72 -38.39
CA ALA A 287 22.04 -6.65 -38.43
C ALA A 287 22.53 -5.37 -37.75
N PHE A 288 22.17 -4.21 -38.32
CA PHE A 288 22.37 -2.89 -37.72
C PHE A 288 21.19 -2.49 -36.84
N MET A 289 21.44 -2.18 -35.57
CA MET A 289 20.41 -1.83 -34.58
C MET A 289 20.84 -0.67 -33.69
N MET A 290 19.88 0.07 -33.13
CA MET A 290 20.16 1.07 -32.09
C MET A 290 20.17 0.43 -30.70
N GLY A 291 21.22 0.71 -29.94
CA GLY A 291 21.35 0.31 -28.55
C GLY A 291 20.53 1.19 -27.59
N ALA A 292 20.38 0.71 -26.35
CA ALA A 292 19.62 1.42 -25.31
C ALA A 292 20.21 2.80 -24.93
N GLN A 293 21.47 3.10 -25.26
CA GLN A 293 22.12 4.39 -25.01
C GLN A 293 22.24 5.25 -26.28
N GLY A 294 21.65 4.83 -27.40
CA GLY A 294 21.66 5.56 -28.67
C GLY A 294 22.88 5.29 -29.57
N GLU A 295 23.63 4.23 -29.30
CA GLU A 295 24.77 3.76 -30.10
C GLU A 295 24.35 2.77 -31.21
N GLU A 296 25.16 2.65 -32.29
CA GLU A 296 24.92 1.64 -33.33
C GLU A 296 25.56 0.30 -32.95
N LEU A 297 24.74 -0.74 -32.90
CA LEU A 297 25.10 -2.12 -32.54
C LEU A 297 25.05 -3.04 -33.76
N TYR A 298 26.07 -3.90 -33.88
CA TYR A 298 26.14 -4.99 -34.83
C TYR A 298 25.74 -6.29 -34.13
N LEU A 299 24.57 -6.83 -34.48
CA LEU A 299 24.09 -8.11 -33.99
C LEU A 299 24.42 -9.23 -34.97
N CYS A 300 24.80 -10.41 -34.47
CA CYS A 300 24.99 -11.59 -35.30
C CYS A 300 23.63 -12.24 -35.58
N ARG A 301 23.36 -12.56 -36.86
CA ARG A 301 22.10 -13.19 -37.29
C ARG A 301 22.20 -14.72 -37.41
N ASP A 302 23.42 -15.28 -37.36
CA ASP A 302 23.61 -16.73 -37.41
C ASP A 302 23.31 -17.39 -36.05
N LYS A 303 22.14 -18.05 -35.97
CA LYS A 303 21.67 -18.81 -34.81
C LYS A 303 22.62 -19.95 -34.39
N LYS A 304 23.52 -20.41 -35.27
CA LYS A 304 24.55 -21.43 -34.93
C LYS A 304 25.73 -20.83 -34.16
N VAL A 305 25.97 -19.52 -34.31
CA VAL A 305 27.10 -18.80 -33.68
C VAL A 305 26.66 -18.19 -32.35
N VAL A 306 25.51 -17.51 -32.30
CA VAL A 306 24.96 -16.90 -31.08
C VAL A 306 23.44 -17.11 -31.01
N LYS A 307 22.94 -17.44 -29.81
CA LYS A 307 21.52 -17.32 -29.45
C LYS A 307 21.42 -16.29 -28.32
N TYR A 308 20.66 -15.22 -28.50
CA TYR A 308 20.45 -14.21 -27.46
C TYR A 308 19.52 -14.76 -26.37
N THR A 309 19.83 -14.48 -25.09
CA THR A 309 18.84 -14.66 -24.02
C THR A 309 17.92 -13.45 -23.95
N THR A 310 16.69 -13.64 -23.44
CA THR A 310 15.72 -12.55 -23.27
C THR A 310 16.29 -11.37 -22.46
N GLY A 311 17.02 -11.63 -21.37
CA GLY A 311 17.65 -10.57 -20.57
C GLY A 311 18.70 -9.77 -21.35
N GLU A 312 19.66 -10.46 -21.99
CA GLU A 312 20.71 -9.81 -22.80
C GLU A 312 20.10 -8.97 -23.94
N PHE A 313 19.06 -9.48 -24.59
CA PHE A 313 18.47 -8.82 -25.74
C PHE A 313 17.65 -7.58 -25.36
N VAL A 314 16.95 -7.62 -24.22
CA VAL A 314 16.21 -6.49 -23.66
C VAL A 314 17.15 -5.39 -23.16
N ASP A 315 18.27 -5.76 -22.54
CA ASP A 315 19.19 -4.78 -21.94
C ASP A 315 20.02 -4.01 -22.98
N ILE A 316 20.30 -4.62 -24.14
CA ILE A 316 21.18 -4.02 -25.16
C ILE A 316 20.42 -3.19 -26.19
N LEU A 317 19.16 -3.51 -26.50
CA LEU A 317 18.39 -2.86 -27.57
C LEU A 317 17.56 -1.68 -27.07
N ASP A 318 17.30 -0.72 -27.96
CA ASP A 318 16.37 0.39 -27.68
C ASP A 318 14.95 -0.15 -27.35
N PRO A 319 14.36 0.23 -26.19
CA PRO A 319 13.00 -0.12 -25.79
C PRO A 319 11.92 0.13 -26.85
N LEU A 320 12.11 1.13 -27.72
CA LEU A 320 11.16 1.47 -28.79
C LEU A 320 10.95 0.33 -29.79
N TYR A 321 11.92 -0.57 -29.97
CA TYR A 321 11.75 -1.73 -30.85
C TYR A 321 10.74 -2.72 -30.27
N PHE A 322 10.78 -2.96 -28.96
CA PHE A 322 9.82 -3.83 -28.27
C PHE A 322 8.40 -3.25 -28.29
N ASP A 323 8.27 -1.93 -28.17
CA ASP A 323 6.97 -1.24 -28.24
C ASP A 323 6.38 -1.27 -29.65
N LYS A 324 7.20 -1.04 -30.68
CA LYS A 324 6.78 -1.09 -32.10
C LYS A 324 6.33 -2.50 -32.51
N VAL A 325 7.15 -3.52 -32.23
CA VAL A 325 6.81 -4.91 -32.56
C VAL A 325 5.59 -5.39 -31.75
N GLY A 326 5.50 -5.01 -30.48
CA GLY A 326 4.32 -5.29 -29.65
C GLY A 326 3.04 -4.64 -30.20
N GLN A 327 3.13 -3.37 -30.64
CA GLN A 327 2.01 -2.66 -31.28
C GLN A 327 1.61 -3.30 -32.61
N PHE A 328 2.58 -3.64 -33.46
CA PHE A 328 2.33 -4.29 -34.74
C PHE A 328 1.59 -5.63 -34.56
N LEU A 329 2.04 -6.46 -33.61
CA LEU A 329 1.38 -7.71 -33.28
C LEU A 329 -0.05 -7.49 -32.76
N ARG A 330 -0.29 -6.47 -31.91
CA ARG A 330 -1.64 -6.11 -31.47
C ARG A 330 -2.57 -5.81 -32.64
N ASP A 331 -2.09 -5.01 -33.59
CA ASP A 331 -2.88 -4.55 -34.72
C ASP A 331 -3.20 -5.70 -35.69
N ALA A 332 -2.24 -6.59 -35.96
CA ALA A 332 -2.46 -7.82 -36.73
C ALA A 332 -3.47 -8.76 -36.05
N LEU A 333 -3.33 -8.98 -34.74
CA LEU A 333 -4.26 -9.82 -33.97
C LEU A 333 -5.64 -9.18 -33.78
N ASN A 334 -5.79 -7.87 -33.89
CA ASN A 334 -7.09 -7.19 -33.94
C ASN A 334 -7.82 -7.44 -35.26
N LYS A 335 -7.08 -7.69 -36.34
CA LYS A 335 -7.60 -8.05 -37.65
C LYS A 335 -7.80 -9.56 -37.83
N ASN A 336 -7.57 -10.36 -36.78
CA ASN A 336 -7.56 -11.84 -36.82
C ASN A 336 -6.53 -12.43 -37.79
N GLU A 337 -5.41 -11.75 -38.01
CA GLU A 337 -4.33 -12.24 -38.87
C GLU A 337 -3.40 -13.19 -38.10
N ILE A 338 -2.85 -14.19 -38.78
CA ILE A 338 -1.87 -15.13 -38.21
C ILE A 338 -0.48 -14.52 -38.42
N VAL A 339 0.15 -14.09 -37.35
CA VAL A 339 1.52 -13.58 -37.39
C VAL A 339 2.49 -14.74 -37.24
N ASP A 340 3.03 -15.23 -38.35
CA ASP A 340 4.10 -16.23 -38.39
C ASP A 340 5.39 -15.64 -39.01
N LYS A 341 6.38 -16.49 -39.27
CA LYS A 341 7.66 -16.05 -39.84
C LYS A 341 7.49 -15.42 -41.24
N ASP A 342 6.57 -15.95 -42.05
CA ASP A 342 6.35 -15.48 -43.41
C ASP A 342 5.59 -14.14 -43.38
N TYR A 343 4.62 -14.00 -42.46
CA TYR A 343 3.93 -12.73 -42.21
C TYR A 343 4.90 -11.63 -41.74
N LEU A 344 5.84 -11.93 -40.84
CA LEU A 344 6.88 -10.98 -40.41
C LEU A 344 7.83 -10.61 -41.56
N ALA A 345 8.09 -11.54 -42.49
CA ALA A 345 8.89 -11.27 -43.69
C ALA A 345 8.16 -10.34 -44.66
N ASP A 346 6.87 -10.57 -44.90
CA ASP A 346 6.04 -9.73 -45.77
C ASP A 346 5.92 -8.28 -45.26
N HIS A 347 5.95 -8.10 -43.92
CA HIS A 347 5.80 -6.80 -43.27
C HIS A 347 7.11 -6.24 -42.68
N ALA A 348 8.26 -6.80 -43.05
CA ALA A 348 9.58 -6.36 -42.57
C ALA A 348 9.84 -4.87 -42.85
N HIS A 349 9.32 -4.38 -43.97
CA HIS A 349 9.42 -2.99 -44.40
C HIS A 349 8.61 -2.02 -43.50
N GLU A 350 7.48 -2.47 -42.93
CA GLU A 350 6.67 -1.69 -41.99
C GLU A 350 7.33 -1.61 -40.61
N LEU A 351 7.88 -2.73 -40.15
CA LEU A 351 8.59 -2.84 -38.88
C LEU A 351 9.95 -2.13 -38.89
N LYS A 352 10.52 -1.89 -40.08
CA LYS A 352 11.91 -1.43 -40.29
C LYS A 352 12.91 -2.28 -39.49
N LEU A 353 12.66 -3.58 -39.45
CA LEU A 353 13.43 -4.56 -38.68
C LEU A 353 13.57 -5.85 -39.50
N PRO A 354 14.71 -6.55 -39.44
CA PRO A 354 14.83 -7.87 -40.03
C PRO A 354 13.83 -8.87 -39.39
N PRO A 355 13.22 -9.79 -40.17
CA PRO A 355 12.16 -10.68 -39.66
C PRO A 355 12.59 -11.59 -38.51
N ASP A 356 13.84 -12.04 -38.53
CA ASP A 356 14.48 -12.85 -37.49
C ASP A 356 14.71 -12.08 -36.18
N ILE A 357 15.03 -10.78 -36.27
CA ILE A 357 15.11 -9.89 -35.10
C ILE A 357 13.72 -9.66 -34.51
N ALA A 358 12.71 -9.42 -35.36
CA ALA A 358 11.33 -9.31 -34.92
C ALA A 358 10.82 -10.62 -34.28
N GLU A 359 11.19 -11.77 -34.84
CA GLU A 359 10.96 -13.10 -34.26
C GLU A 359 11.60 -13.22 -32.87
N TRP A 360 12.84 -12.78 -32.68
CA TRP A 360 13.50 -12.78 -31.37
C TRP A 360 12.84 -11.84 -30.35
N ILE A 361 12.39 -10.66 -30.77
CA ILE A 361 11.61 -9.75 -29.91
C ILE A 361 10.30 -10.41 -29.48
N LEU A 362 9.60 -11.09 -30.39
CA LEU A 362 8.38 -11.83 -30.07
C LEU A 362 8.66 -13.04 -29.18
N ASP A 363 9.76 -13.76 -29.43
CA ASP A 363 10.21 -14.87 -28.59
C ASP A 363 10.57 -14.39 -27.17
N CYS A 364 11.02 -13.15 -26.97
CA CYS A 364 11.18 -12.56 -25.63
C CYS A 364 9.84 -12.47 -24.87
N TYR A 365 8.73 -12.15 -25.56
CA TYR A 365 7.39 -12.19 -24.97
C TYR A 365 6.89 -13.63 -24.77
N VAL A 366 7.33 -14.59 -25.59
CA VAL A 366 7.06 -16.03 -25.42
C VAL A 366 7.77 -16.59 -24.19
N ASP A 367 9.04 -16.23 -23.98
CA ASP A 367 9.83 -16.62 -22.81
C ASP A 367 9.18 -16.10 -21.51
N LEU A 368 8.55 -14.92 -21.55
CA LEU A 368 7.73 -14.38 -20.47
C LEU A 368 6.30 -14.95 -20.40
N LYS A 369 5.96 -15.92 -21.26
CA LYS A 369 4.64 -16.53 -21.40
C LYS A 369 3.48 -15.56 -21.71
N ARG A 370 3.79 -14.32 -22.12
CA ARG A 370 2.81 -13.32 -22.59
C ARG A 370 2.31 -13.60 -24.00
N LEU A 371 3.08 -14.38 -24.74
CA LEU A 371 2.76 -14.86 -26.07
C LEU A 371 2.93 -16.38 -26.13
N ARG A 372 2.13 -17.08 -26.92
CA ARG A 372 2.30 -18.51 -27.17
C ARG A 372 2.61 -18.76 -28.63
N ARG A 373 3.53 -19.70 -28.86
CA ARG A 373 3.85 -20.22 -30.19
C ARG A 373 2.92 -21.40 -30.49
N THR A 374 2.16 -21.33 -31.58
CA THR A 374 1.29 -22.42 -32.00
C THR A 374 2.06 -23.52 -32.74
N LYS A 375 1.45 -24.70 -32.87
CA LYS A 375 2.03 -25.84 -33.63
C LYS A 375 2.33 -25.47 -35.09
N ASP A 376 1.63 -24.47 -35.64
CA ASP A 376 1.71 -24.05 -37.03
C ASP A 376 2.65 -22.83 -37.23
N ARG A 377 3.56 -22.56 -36.28
CA ARG A 377 4.56 -21.47 -36.26
C ARG A 377 4.04 -20.03 -36.15
N GLY A 378 2.75 -19.83 -35.89
CA GLY A 378 2.17 -18.51 -35.62
C GLY A 378 2.25 -18.10 -34.14
N TYR A 379 2.21 -16.80 -33.88
CA TYR A 379 2.09 -16.19 -32.56
C TYR A 379 0.63 -15.94 -32.21
N GLN A 380 0.22 -16.36 -31.00
CA GLN A 380 -1.12 -16.10 -30.48
C GLN A 380 -1.04 -15.57 -29.06
N MET A 381 -1.95 -14.65 -28.74
CA MET A 381 -2.19 -14.29 -27.34
C MET A 381 -2.78 -15.53 -26.64
N PRO A 382 -2.34 -15.84 -25.41
CA PRO A 382 -3.09 -16.74 -24.53
C PRO A 382 -4.55 -16.31 -24.44
N LYS A 383 -5.48 -17.24 -24.20
CA LYS A 383 -6.95 -17.03 -24.23
C LYS A 383 -7.46 -15.93 -23.30
N ASP A 384 -6.58 -15.40 -22.46
CA ASP A 384 -6.87 -14.65 -21.26
C ASP A 384 -6.00 -13.38 -21.07
N GLU A 385 -5.09 -13.09 -22.00
CA GLU A 385 -4.24 -11.90 -21.92
C GLU A 385 -4.84 -10.70 -22.67
N GLU A 386 -4.77 -9.50 -22.06
CA GLU A 386 -5.14 -8.26 -22.74
C GLU A 386 -4.10 -7.88 -23.78
N LYS A 387 -4.55 -7.44 -24.96
CA LYS A 387 -3.66 -7.04 -26.07
C LYS A 387 -2.69 -5.90 -25.66
N SER A 388 -3.07 -5.06 -24.70
CA SER A 388 -2.29 -3.93 -24.16
C SER A 388 -0.96 -4.31 -23.48
N VAL A 389 -0.72 -5.59 -23.20
CA VAL A 389 0.43 -6.04 -22.37
C VAL A 389 1.75 -6.14 -23.15
N LEU A 390 1.77 -6.06 -24.49
CA LEU A 390 3.01 -6.17 -25.29
C LEU A 390 3.77 -4.84 -25.38
N SER A 391 4.62 -4.53 -24.39
CA SER A 391 5.49 -3.34 -24.39
C SER A 391 6.81 -3.59 -23.68
N SER A 392 7.80 -2.74 -23.95
CA SER A 392 9.11 -2.69 -23.29
C SER A 392 9.00 -2.60 -21.76
N THR A 393 7.93 -1.97 -21.25
CA THR A 393 7.69 -1.84 -19.81
C THR A 393 7.49 -3.19 -19.09
N VAL A 394 7.08 -4.25 -19.79
CA VAL A 394 6.86 -5.57 -19.18
C VAL A 394 8.16 -6.21 -18.71
N PHE A 395 9.27 -5.99 -19.40
CA PHE A 395 10.56 -6.57 -19.02
C PHE A 395 11.15 -5.86 -17.79
N LYS A 396 10.95 -4.54 -17.65
CA LYS A 396 11.33 -3.79 -16.43
C LYS A 396 10.57 -4.25 -15.19
N ARG A 397 9.32 -4.73 -15.35
CA ARG A 397 8.46 -5.22 -14.25
C ARG A 397 8.98 -6.53 -13.64
N VAL A 398 9.60 -7.42 -14.43
CA VAL A 398 10.08 -8.73 -13.96
C VAL A 398 11.30 -8.60 -13.03
N GLY A 399 12.23 -7.68 -13.34
CA GLY A 399 13.41 -7.43 -12.49
C GLY A 399 13.06 -6.84 -11.12
N LEU A 400 12.10 -5.92 -11.06
CA LEU A 400 11.56 -5.38 -9.80
C LEU A 400 10.77 -6.45 -9.03
N ALA A 401 9.93 -7.23 -9.71
CA ALA A 401 9.19 -8.33 -9.09
C ALA A 401 10.11 -9.38 -8.42
N GLN A 402 11.30 -9.63 -8.97
CA GLN A 402 12.30 -10.52 -8.38
C GLN A 402 12.92 -9.97 -7.08
N GLN A 403 13.24 -8.66 -7.02
CA GLN A 403 13.74 -8.03 -5.78
C GLN A 403 12.68 -8.02 -4.68
N PHE A 404 11.41 -7.82 -5.05
CA PHE A 404 10.29 -7.92 -4.11
C PHE A 404 9.93 -9.37 -3.77
N TYR A 405 10.21 -10.34 -4.64
CA TYR A 405 10.14 -11.77 -4.31
C TYR A 405 11.14 -12.12 -3.20
N GLU A 406 12.36 -11.58 -3.24
CA GLU A 406 13.36 -11.76 -2.19
C GLU A 406 12.92 -11.08 -0.87
N LEU A 407 12.34 -9.89 -0.95
CA LEU A 407 11.76 -9.18 0.20
C LEU A 407 10.54 -9.92 0.80
N ALA A 408 9.70 -10.50 -0.05
CA ALA A 408 8.55 -11.34 0.28
C ALA A 408 8.97 -12.65 0.96
N GLY A 409 10.04 -13.28 0.47
CA GLY A 409 10.65 -14.46 1.08
C GLY A 409 11.16 -14.15 2.49
N ALA A 410 11.87 -13.03 2.66
CA ALA A 410 12.42 -12.61 3.95
C ALA A 410 11.36 -12.35 5.05
N LEU A 411 10.13 -11.93 4.68
CA LEU A 411 9.01 -11.81 5.63
C LEU A 411 8.46 -13.17 6.04
N ASN A 412 8.37 -14.10 5.09
CA ASN A 412 7.83 -15.41 5.33
C ASN A 412 8.78 -16.29 6.17
N ASP A 413 10.10 -16.04 6.22
CA ASP A 413 11.06 -16.91 6.93
C ASP A 413 11.15 -16.71 8.47
N GLU A 414 10.60 -15.64 9.05
CA GLU A 414 10.50 -15.50 10.51
C GLU A 414 9.37 -16.41 11.06
N ASP A 415 9.71 -17.60 11.57
CA ASP A 415 8.88 -18.61 12.28
C ASP A 415 8.02 -19.62 11.45
N MET A 416 8.52 -20.14 10.32
CA MET A 416 7.78 -21.12 9.48
C MET A 416 8.16 -22.60 9.65
N SER A 417 9.07 -22.96 10.56
CA SER A 417 9.62 -24.32 10.64
C SER A 417 8.66 -25.39 11.20
N ASP A 418 7.54 -25.02 11.83
CA ASP A 418 6.68 -25.97 12.55
C ASP A 418 5.18 -25.90 12.17
N ILE A 419 4.80 -26.28 10.94
CA ILE A 419 3.37 -26.56 10.64
C ILE A 419 3.16 -27.96 10.02
N PRO A 420 2.42 -28.86 10.69
CA PRO A 420 2.03 -30.17 10.19
C PRO A 420 1.13 -30.11 8.95
N LYS A 421 1.23 -31.14 8.09
CA LYS A 421 0.33 -31.34 6.96
C LYS A 421 -1.10 -31.66 7.46
N GLY A 422 -1.93 -30.62 7.59
CA GLY A 422 -3.35 -30.73 7.96
C GLY A 422 -3.84 -29.52 8.73
N VAL A 423 -4.10 -28.40 8.05
CA VAL A 423 -4.63 -27.18 8.69
C VAL A 423 -6.15 -27.34 8.84
N ASN A 424 -6.63 -27.49 10.07
CA ASN A 424 -8.07 -27.44 10.39
C ASN A 424 -8.46 -26.02 10.88
N TRP A 425 -9.76 -25.74 10.94
CA TRP A 425 -10.31 -24.45 11.39
C TRP A 425 -9.92 -24.07 12.84
N GLU A 426 -9.75 -25.06 13.72
CA GLU A 426 -9.29 -24.86 15.10
C GLU A 426 -7.86 -24.34 15.12
N THR A 427 -6.95 -24.82 14.26
CA THR A 427 -5.57 -24.30 14.19
C THR A 427 -5.54 -22.84 13.79
N ILE A 428 -6.32 -22.45 12.77
CA ILE A 428 -6.44 -21.05 12.34
C ILE A 428 -7.06 -20.19 13.43
N SER A 429 -8.14 -20.67 14.06
CA SER A 429 -8.79 -19.99 15.18
C SER A 429 -7.83 -19.80 16.36
N GLU A 430 -7.03 -20.81 16.68
CA GLU A 430 -6.00 -20.83 17.72
C GLU A 430 -4.87 -19.83 17.41
N ASP A 431 -4.41 -19.75 16.16
CA ASP A 431 -3.38 -18.81 15.72
C ASP A 431 -3.90 -17.37 15.73
N TYR A 432 -5.14 -17.13 15.30
CA TYR A 432 -5.82 -15.85 15.49
C TYR A 432 -5.96 -15.50 16.98
N ARG A 433 -6.28 -16.49 17.83
CA ARG A 433 -6.38 -16.31 19.28
C ARG A 433 -5.03 -15.94 19.89
N ARG A 434 -3.95 -16.63 19.51
CA ARG A 434 -2.57 -16.35 19.95
C ARG A 434 -2.09 -14.99 19.42
N PHE A 435 -2.35 -14.69 18.16
CA PHE A 435 -2.06 -13.40 17.54
C PHE A 435 -2.68 -12.26 18.38
N ARG A 436 -3.95 -12.39 18.78
CA ARG A 436 -4.62 -11.43 19.65
C ARG A 436 -4.05 -11.40 21.06
N GLN A 437 -3.80 -12.54 21.69
CA GLN A 437 -3.24 -12.63 23.05
C GLN A 437 -1.82 -12.04 23.14
N ARG A 438 -1.04 -12.12 22.06
CA ARG A 438 0.29 -11.51 21.95
C ARG A 438 0.25 -9.99 21.75
N ARG A 439 -0.92 -9.38 21.53
CA ARG A 439 -1.01 -7.92 21.44
C ARG A 439 -0.93 -7.30 22.82
N LYS A 440 0.21 -6.67 23.09
CA LYS A 440 0.39 -5.80 24.25
C LYS A 440 -0.59 -4.62 24.14
N VAL A 441 -1.42 -4.44 25.17
CA VAL A 441 -2.31 -3.28 25.31
C VAL A 441 -1.46 -2.01 25.35
N ALA A 442 -1.81 -1.00 24.57
CA ALA A 442 -1.03 0.22 24.49
C ALA A 442 -1.18 1.05 25.78
N GLU A 443 -0.07 1.52 26.36
CA GLU A 443 -0.10 2.39 27.54
C GLU A 443 -0.12 3.86 27.09
N VAL A 444 -1.19 4.59 27.42
CA VAL A 444 -1.42 6.00 27.04
C VAL A 444 -1.31 6.90 28.28
N PRO A 445 -0.23 7.69 28.42
CA PRO A 445 -0.14 8.62 29.54
C PRO A 445 -1.02 9.86 29.30
N LEU A 446 -1.87 10.19 30.27
CA LEU A 446 -2.55 11.49 30.34
C LEU A 446 -2.08 12.20 31.61
N LYS A 447 -1.49 13.40 31.47
CA LYS A 447 -1.06 14.22 32.61
C LYS A 447 -1.77 15.56 32.57
N THR A 448 -2.37 15.95 33.69
CA THR A 448 -3.02 17.24 33.84
C THR A 448 -2.72 17.83 35.22
N ASP A 449 -2.49 19.14 35.26
CA ASP A 449 -2.30 19.90 36.51
C ASP A 449 -3.63 20.24 37.20
N LYS A 450 -4.76 19.89 36.56
CA LYS A 450 -6.10 20.06 37.12
C LYS A 450 -6.38 18.99 38.20
N PRO A 451 -7.28 19.27 39.16
CA PRO A 451 -7.75 18.30 40.16
C PRO A 451 -8.75 17.27 39.59
N SER A 452 -8.86 17.20 38.27
CA SER A 452 -9.74 16.30 37.54
C SER A 452 -9.22 16.09 36.12
N ALA A 453 -9.56 14.96 35.51
CA ALA A 453 -9.30 14.70 34.10
C ALA A 453 -10.60 14.45 33.33
N LYS A 454 -10.75 15.05 32.15
CA LYS A 454 -11.93 14.95 31.29
C LYS A 454 -11.59 14.29 29.96
N VAL A 455 -12.27 13.19 29.63
CA VAL A 455 -12.10 12.43 28.39
C VAL A 455 -13.40 12.49 27.58
N LEU A 456 -13.31 12.92 26.32
CA LEU A 456 -14.44 13.00 25.38
C LEU A 456 -14.37 11.87 24.34
N HIS A 457 -15.50 11.21 24.07
CA HIS A 457 -15.59 10.10 23.14
C HIS A 457 -16.42 10.44 21.91
N PHE A 458 -15.85 10.25 20.73
CA PHE A 458 -16.55 10.19 19.44
C PHE A 458 -16.55 8.75 18.95
N SER A 459 -17.63 8.03 19.20
CA SER A 459 -17.67 6.58 18.99
C SER A 459 -18.53 6.19 17.79
N GLU A 460 -18.09 5.16 17.05
CA GLU A 460 -18.80 4.57 15.91
C GLU A 460 -19.25 5.63 14.88
N ILE A 461 -18.31 6.44 14.37
CA ILE A 461 -18.60 7.47 13.35
C ILE A 461 -18.98 6.83 12.01
N GLN A 462 -18.17 5.87 11.54
CA GLN A 462 -18.39 5.06 10.34
C GLN A 462 -18.73 5.88 9.08
N PHE A 463 -17.86 6.80 8.68
CA PHE A 463 -17.97 7.50 7.39
C PHE A 463 -18.21 6.50 6.26
N GLY A 464 -19.22 6.75 5.43
CA GLY A 464 -19.70 5.81 4.40
C GLY A 464 -21.00 5.10 4.76
N HIS A 465 -21.34 4.98 6.04
CA HIS A 465 -22.61 4.40 6.46
C HIS A 465 -23.77 5.37 6.23
N LYS A 466 -24.89 4.89 5.65
CA LYS A 466 -26.06 5.71 5.30
C LYS A 466 -26.70 6.43 6.51
N ASP A 467 -26.60 5.81 7.69
CA ASP A 467 -27.23 6.33 8.91
C ASP A 467 -26.31 7.27 9.68
N LEU A 468 -25.07 7.52 9.22
CA LEU A 468 -24.21 8.54 9.84
C LEU A 468 -24.89 9.91 9.77
N ASP A 469 -24.98 10.56 10.93
CA ASP A 469 -25.48 11.92 11.05
C ASP A 469 -24.32 12.92 11.04
N GLU A 470 -23.86 13.27 9.83
CA GLU A 470 -22.74 14.20 9.63
C GLU A 470 -23.04 15.62 10.17
N GLU A 471 -24.30 16.06 10.12
CA GLU A 471 -24.73 17.35 10.66
C GLU A 471 -24.58 17.38 12.19
N ALA A 472 -25.04 16.33 12.88
CA ALA A 472 -24.86 16.20 14.32
C ALA A 472 -23.37 16.13 14.70
N LEU A 473 -22.57 15.36 13.95
CA LEU A 473 -21.13 15.25 14.17
C LEU A 473 -20.43 16.63 14.07
N GLN A 474 -20.68 17.37 12.99
CA GLN A 474 -20.10 18.71 12.81
C GLN A 474 -20.52 19.67 13.91
N ARG A 475 -21.80 19.61 14.32
CA ARG A 475 -22.33 20.41 15.44
C ARG A 475 -21.61 20.13 16.76
N PHE A 476 -21.23 18.87 17.04
CA PHE A 476 -20.46 18.54 18.25
C PHE A 476 -19.02 19.07 18.18
N VAL A 477 -18.37 19.03 17.00
CA VAL A 477 -17.05 19.64 16.78
C VAL A 477 -17.11 21.16 17.00
N ASP A 478 -18.14 21.82 16.46
CA ASP A 478 -18.32 23.26 16.63
C ASP A 478 -18.62 23.64 18.08
N THR A 479 -19.43 22.83 18.77
CA THR A 479 -19.67 22.98 20.21
C THR A 479 -18.35 22.91 20.98
N LEU A 480 -17.52 21.90 20.70
CA LEU A 480 -16.19 21.71 21.31
C LEU A 480 -15.26 22.92 21.08
N ARG A 481 -15.26 23.50 19.87
CA ARG A 481 -14.49 24.72 19.55
C ARG A 481 -14.89 25.92 20.41
N THR A 482 -16.19 26.08 20.66
CA THR A 482 -16.74 27.21 21.43
C THR A 482 -16.66 27.04 22.95
N LEU A 483 -16.29 25.85 23.46
CA LEU A 483 -16.16 25.64 24.89
C LEU A 483 -15.04 26.49 25.50
N PRO A 484 -15.26 27.06 26.70
CA PRO A 484 -14.20 27.68 27.50
C PRO A 484 -13.04 26.70 27.74
N MET A 485 -11.81 27.22 27.81
CA MET A 485 -10.59 26.39 27.93
C MET A 485 -10.62 25.43 29.14
N GLU A 486 -11.20 25.88 30.25
CA GLU A 486 -11.39 25.09 31.49
C GLU A 486 -12.33 23.88 31.28
N GLU A 487 -13.30 23.99 30.38
CA GLU A 487 -14.34 22.99 30.11
C GLU A 487 -14.00 22.06 28.94
N ARG A 488 -12.92 22.35 28.21
CA ARG A 488 -12.42 21.48 27.14
C ARG A 488 -11.89 20.16 27.72
N PRO A 489 -12.06 19.04 27.01
CA PRO A 489 -11.50 17.76 27.42
C PRO A 489 -9.97 17.82 27.40
N ASP A 490 -9.35 17.04 28.28
CA ASP A 490 -7.89 16.88 28.33
C ASP A 490 -7.42 15.81 27.31
N GLN A 491 -8.34 14.95 26.86
CA GLN A 491 -8.09 13.88 25.87
C GLN A 491 -9.35 13.61 25.06
N ILE A 492 -9.19 13.39 23.76
CA ILE A 492 -10.26 12.89 22.87
C ILE A 492 -9.98 11.42 22.53
N VAL A 493 -11.02 10.60 22.55
CA VAL A 493 -10.99 9.23 22.04
C VAL A 493 -11.97 9.14 20.88
N VAL A 494 -11.49 8.64 19.75
CA VAL A 494 -12.28 8.44 18.53
C VAL A 494 -12.32 6.94 18.23
N SER A 495 -13.46 6.39 17.84
CA SER A 495 -13.54 4.99 17.42
C SER A 495 -14.41 4.76 16.19
N GLY A 496 -14.06 3.69 15.45
CA GLY A 496 -14.79 3.21 14.28
C GLY A 496 -15.06 4.30 13.25
N ILE A 497 -14.01 4.92 12.72
CA ILE A 497 -14.15 6.13 11.88
C ILE A 497 -14.58 5.82 10.44
N VAL A 498 -14.20 4.68 9.88
CA VAL A 498 -14.49 4.26 8.50
C VAL A 498 -15.46 3.07 8.54
N PHE A 499 -16.45 3.06 7.64
CA PHE A 499 -17.39 1.94 7.57
C PHE A 499 -16.80 0.74 6.81
N GLY A 500 -16.15 0.97 5.67
CA GLY A 500 -15.58 -0.07 4.80
C GLY A 500 -16.50 -0.49 3.65
N ARG A 501 -15.92 -1.03 2.57
CA ARG A 501 -16.65 -1.46 1.34
C ARG A 501 -17.05 -2.94 1.37
N PHE A 502 -16.29 -3.80 2.04
CA PHE A 502 -16.56 -5.23 2.26
C PHE A 502 -16.74 -6.07 0.98
N ARG A 503 -16.00 -5.74 -0.08
CA ARG A 503 -16.09 -6.24 -1.46
C ARG A 503 -15.85 -7.74 -1.63
N ASN A 504 -15.16 -8.43 -0.71
CA ASN A 504 -14.70 -9.80 -0.96
C ASN A 504 -15.44 -10.89 -0.18
N TRP A 505 -16.10 -10.58 0.96
CA TRP A 505 -16.54 -11.63 1.88
C TRP A 505 -17.93 -11.43 2.53
N ASP A 506 -18.54 -10.23 2.44
CA ASP A 506 -19.88 -9.97 3.00
C ASP A 506 -20.87 -9.54 1.90
N LYS A 507 -21.28 -10.49 1.07
CA LYS A 507 -22.20 -10.28 -0.07
C LYS A 507 -23.49 -9.56 0.30
N ASP A 508 -23.91 -9.61 1.56
CA ASP A 508 -25.07 -8.88 2.05
C ASP A 508 -24.74 -7.41 2.30
N LYS A 509 -23.56 -7.08 2.87
CA LYS A 509 -23.11 -5.68 2.99
C LYS A 509 -22.84 -5.00 1.64
N HIS A 510 -22.50 -5.74 0.58
CA HIS A 510 -22.44 -5.18 -0.78
C HIS A 510 -23.77 -4.59 -1.26
N ARG A 511 -24.89 -5.10 -0.72
CA ARG A 511 -26.21 -4.58 -1.05
C ARG A 511 -26.47 -3.27 -0.34
N LEU A 512 -25.66 -2.88 0.65
CA LEU A 512 -25.67 -1.55 1.24
C LEU A 512 -24.97 -0.60 0.27
N LYS A 513 -25.60 0.55 0.00
CA LYS A 513 -24.94 1.63 -0.71
C LYS A 513 -24.05 2.36 0.28
N VAL A 514 -22.75 2.22 0.08
CA VAL A 514 -21.68 2.83 0.86
C VAL A 514 -20.90 3.73 -0.08
N TYR A 515 -20.38 4.85 0.43
CA TYR A 515 -19.40 5.66 -0.31
C TYR A 515 -18.17 4.84 -0.70
N GLU A 516 -17.47 5.26 -1.75
CA GLU A 516 -16.19 4.65 -2.09
C GLU A 516 -15.18 4.86 -0.96
N ILE A 517 -14.26 3.91 -0.77
CA ILE A 517 -13.36 3.91 0.40
C ILE A 517 -12.51 5.19 0.49
N ASP A 518 -12.12 5.76 -0.65
CA ASP A 518 -11.39 7.03 -0.70
C ASP A 518 -12.18 8.21 -0.12
N GLU A 519 -13.47 8.27 -0.43
CA GLU A 519 -14.32 9.33 0.09
C GLU A 519 -14.47 9.18 1.61
N GLN A 520 -14.62 7.94 2.10
CA GLN A 520 -14.65 7.66 3.54
C GLN A 520 -13.34 8.06 4.24
N LEU A 521 -12.19 7.69 3.66
CA LEU A 521 -10.86 8.02 4.21
C LEU A 521 -10.56 9.51 4.15
N LYS A 522 -11.02 10.21 3.10
CA LYS A 522 -10.90 11.66 2.98
C LYS A 522 -11.73 12.39 4.05
N CYS A 523 -12.97 11.96 4.29
CA CYS A 523 -13.81 12.49 5.36
C CYS A 523 -13.20 12.19 6.74
N ALA A 524 -12.70 10.97 6.95
CA ALA A 524 -12.01 10.58 8.17
C ALA A 524 -10.78 11.47 8.44
N LYS A 525 -9.93 11.68 7.43
CA LYS A 525 -8.77 12.57 7.53
C LYS A 525 -9.20 14.01 7.85
N PHE A 526 -10.19 14.54 7.13
CA PHE A 526 -10.68 15.89 7.37
C PHE A 526 -11.18 16.08 8.81
N PHE A 527 -11.94 15.11 9.33
CA PHE A 527 -12.41 15.13 10.71
C PHE A 527 -11.26 15.05 11.73
N LEU A 528 -10.29 14.15 11.52
CA LEU A 528 -9.14 14.01 12.41
C LEU A 528 -8.28 15.29 12.41
N ASP A 529 -8.05 15.88 11.24
CA ASP A 529 -7.31 17.14 11.09
C ASP A 529 -8.03 18.28 11.84
N GLN A 530 -9.36 18.38 11.72
CA GLN A 530 -10.16 19.37 12.47
C GLN A 530 -10.04 19.23 14.00
N LEU A 531 -9.95 18.00 14.51
CA LEU A 531 -9.77 17.77 15.95
C LEU A 531 -8.34 18.07 16.39
N GLN A 532 -7.34 17.73 15.57
CA GLN A 532 -5.93 18.05 15.84
C GLN A 532 -5.68 19.56 15.88
N GLU A 533 -6.39 20.36 15.07
CA GLU A 533 -6.34 21.83 15.13
C GLU A 533 -6.73 22.41 16.49
N LEU A 534 -7.47 21.66 17.33
CA LEU A 534 -7.86 22.10 18.67
C LEU A 534 -6.71 22.03 19.68
N GLY A 535 -5.61 21.37 19.33
CA GLY A 535 -4.47 21.19 20.21
C GLY A 535 -4.69 20.16 21.33
N ILE A 536 -5.74 19.34 21.24
CA ILE A 536 -6.11 18.35 22.26
C ILE A 536 -5.57 16.98 21.83
N PRO A 537 -4.81 16.27 22.69
CA PRO A 537 -4.37 14.91 22.41
C PRO A 537 -5.54 13.99 22.05
N MET A 538 -5.32 13.11 21.09
CA MET A 538 -6.32 12.22 20.52
C MET A 538 -5.82 10.77 20.45
N VAL A 539 -6.68 9.83 20.86
CA VAL A 539 -6.49 8.39 20.63
C VAL A 539 -7.55 7.94 19.64
N TYR A 540 -7.12 7.38 18.53
CA TYR A 540 -7.99 6.60 17.66
C TYR A 540 -7.96 5.14 18.12
N ASN A 541 -9.07 4.68 18.70
CA ASN A 541 -9.31 3.33 19.15
C ASN A 541 -9.96 2.52 18.01
N MET A 542 -9.19 1.64 17.38
CA MET A 542 -9.60 0.89 16.19
C MET A 542 -10.72 -0.08 16.51
N SER A 543 -11.75 -0.09 15.68
CA SER A 543 -12.97 -0.86 15.86
C SER A 543 -12.95 -2.23 15.19
N ASP A 544 -14.00 -3.01 15.44
CA ASP A 544 -14.26 -4.27 14.72
C ASP A 544 -14.33 -4.08 13.21
N ASN A 545 -14.95 -2.98 12.73
CA ASN A 545 -15.08 -2.72 11.30
C ASN A 545 -13.72 -2.45 10.67
N ASP A 546 -12.82 -1.76 11.36
CA ASP A 546 -11.45 -1.55 10.88
C ASP A 546 -10.76 -2.91 10.67
N ALA A 547 -11.06 -3.90 11.51
CA ALA A 547 -10.38 -5.19 11.46
C ALA A 547 -10.91 -6.00 10.29
N LEU A 548 -12.20 -5.85 9.99
CA LEU A 548 -12.82 -6.39 8.80
C LEU A 548 -12.29 -5.71 7.53
N ILE A 549 -12.01 -4.40 7.56
CA ILE A 549 -11.36 -3.67 6.47
C ILE A 549 -9.93 -4.19 6.27
N ALA A 550 -9.14 -4.28 7.34
CA ALA A 550 -7.79 -4.86 7.27
C ALA A 550 -7.81 -6.31 6.76
N LYS A 551 -8.82 -7.10 7.16
CA LYS A 551 -9.02 -8.48 6.70
C LYS A 551 -9.29 -8.55 5.19
N GLU A 552 -10.09 -7.63 4.68
CA GLU A 552 -10.38 -7.51 3.25
C GLU A 552 -9.11 -7.17 2.46
N TYR A 553 -8.36 -6.16 2.88
CA TYR A 553 -7.11 -5.79 2.20
C TYR A 553 -5.97 -6.80 2.39
N THR A 554 -6.05 -7.64 3.43
CA THR A 554 -5.12 -8.77 3.60
C THR A 554 -5.31 -9.79 2.48
N TYR A 555 -6.55 -10.03 2.05
CA TYR A 555 -6.81 -10.91 0.93
C TYR A 555 -6.16 -10.39 -0.35
N ASP A 556 -6.31 -9.10 -0.64
CA ASP A 556 -5.69 -8.47 -1.81
C ASP A 556 -4.15 -8.57 -1.74
N ALA A 557 -3.57 -8.35 -0.56
CA ALA A 557 -2.14 -8.51 -0.32
C ALA A 557 -1.66 -9.95 -0.51
N VAL A 558 -2.33 -10.95 0.09
CA VAL A 558 -1.94 -12.36 -0.05
C VAL A 558 -2.01 -12.79 -1.51
N HIS A 559 -3.03 -12.35 -2.26
CA HIS A 559 -3.11 -12.66 -3.69
C HIS A 559 -2.07 -11.93 -4.53
N LEU A 560 -1.76 -10.67 -4.23
CA LEU A 560 -0.64 -9.96 -4.86
C LEU A 560 0.66 -10.75 -4.64
N MET A 561 0.90 -11.21 -3.42
CA MET A 561 2.10 -11.95 -3.06
C MET A 561 2.13 -13.35 -3.68
N GLU A 562 1.02 -14.08 -3.70
CA GLU A 562 0.93 -15.36 -4.43
C GLU A 562 1.19 -15.18 -5.93
N SER A 563 0.66 -14.11 -6.53
CA SER A 563 0.90 -13.79 -7.94
C SER A 563 2.37 -13.46 -8.22
N LEU A 564 3.07 -12.81 -7.28
CA LEU A 564 4.50 -12.53 -7.36
C LEU A 564 5.35 -13.80 -7.11
N LEU A 565 4.98 -14.61 -6.11
CA LEU A 565 5.70 -15.82 -5.69
C LEU A 565 5.60 -16.97 -6.70
N GLN A 566 4.48 -17.07 -7.42
CA GLN A 566 4.28 -18.08 -8.46
C GLN A 566 4.95 -17.73 -9.78
N GLY A 567 5.78 -16.68 -9.81
CA GLY A 567 6.74 -16.37 -10.87
C GLY A 567 6.35 -16.95 -12.24
N VAL A 568 5.41 -16.32 -12.93
CA VAL A 568 5.10 -16.67 -14.33
C VAL A 568 4.41 -18.05 -14.53
N GLU A 569 3.77 -18.66 -13.52
CA GLU A 569 2.98 -19.90 -13.72
C GLU A 569 1.47 -19.87 -13.46
N TYR A 570 0.92 -18.83 -12.85
CA TYR A 570 -0.54 -18.63 -12.88
C TYR A 570 -0.91 -17.86 -14.15
N GLU A 571 -1.68 -18.49 -15.03
CA GLU A 571 -2.37 -17.80 -16.12
C GLU A 571 -3.05 -16.56 -15.52
N PHE A 572 -2.79 -15.39 -16.11
CA PHE A 572 -3.47 -14.15 -15.77
C PHE A 572 -4.93 -14.30 -16.20
N ASP A 573 -5.72 -14.98 -15.38
CA ASP A 573 -7.11 -15.33 -15.67
C ASP A 573 -7.92 -14.01 -15.85
N PRO A 574 -8.66 -13.76 -16.94
CA PRO A 574 -9.48 -12.57 -17.11
C PRO A 574 -10.67 -12.64 -16.16
N THR A 575 -10.96 -13.84 -15.66
CA THR A 575 -11.85 -14.03 -14.53
C THR A 575 -11.29 -13.32 -13.30
N MET A 576 -9.98 -13.16 -13.13
CA MET A 576 -9.38 -12.34 -12.05
C MET A 576 -9.67 -10.84 -12.19
N LYS A 577 -9.62 -10.23 -13.39
CA LYS A 577 -10.13 -8.84 -13.58
C LYS A 577 -11.64 -8.76 -13.33
N ARG A 578 -12.41 -9.78 -13.74
CA ARG A 578 -13.85 -9.86 -13.43
C ARG A 578 -14.13 -10.14 -11.95
N HIS A 579 -13.26 -10.83 -11.22
CA HIS A 579 -13.38 -11.19 -9.81
C HIS A 579 -12.88 -10.08 -8.91
N LEU A 580 -11.81 -9.37 -9.28
CA LEU A 580 -11.47 -8.08 -8.70
C LEU A 580 -12.66 -7.14 -8.93
N ALA A 581 -13.17 -6.98 -10.16
CA ALA A 581 -14.35 -6.14 -10.43
C ALA A 581 -15.62 -6.55 -9.65
N ARG A 582 -15.90 -7.85 -9.47
CA ARG A 582 -17.13 -8.40 -8.86
C ARG A 582 -17.00 -8.84 -7.39
N GLY A 583 -15.82 -8.79 -6.79
CA GLY A 583 -15.50 -9.40 -5.51
C GLY A 583 -15.14 -10.90 -5.59
N ALA A 584 -14.27 -11.37 -4.70
CA ALA A 584 -13.91 -12.77 -4.57
C ALA A 584 -15.11 -13.65 -4.17
N ALA A 585 -15.10 -14.93 -4.56
CA ALA A 585 -16.04 -15.88 -4.00
C ALA A 585 -15.65 -16.23 -2.55
N TYR A 586 -16.64 -16.44 -1.68
CA TYR A 586 -16.42 -16.74 -0.25
C TYR A 586 -15.41 -17.88 0.00
N TRP A 587 -15.43 -18.94 -0.83
CA TRP A 587 -14.50 -20.07 -0.70
C TRP A 587 -13.05 -19.71 -1.06
N GLN A 588 -12.83 -18.76 -1.97
CA GLN A 588 -11.47 -18.26 -2.31
C GLN A 588 -10.91 -17.46 -1.14
N PHE A 589 -11.75 -16.62 -0.52
CA PHE A 589 -11.40 -15.87 0.67
C PHE A 589 -11.07 -16.79 1.86
N GLU A 590 -11.83 -17.88 2.04
CA GLU A 590 -11.50 -18.91 3.04
C GLU A 590 -10.20 -19.67 2.71
N GLN A 591 -9.91 -19.93 1.44
CA GLN A 591 -8.67 -20.59 1.03
C GLN A 591 -7.45 -19.68 1.30
N ALA A 592 -7.52 -18.41 0.95
CA ALA A 592 -6.45 -17.44 1.24
C ALA A 592 -6.21 -17.30 2.74
N GLN A 593 -7.25 -17.35 3.59
CA GLN A 593 -7.09 -17.35 5.05
C GLN A 593 -6.34 -18.57 5.60
N ARG A 594 -6.29 -19.67 4.85
CA ARG A 594 -5.50 -20.86 5.20
C ARG A 594 -4.04 -20.71 4.78
N SER A 595 -3.69 -19.65 4.04
CA SER A 595 -2.31 -19.35 3.65
C SER A 595 -1.48 -18.98 4.86
N ARG A 596 -0.22 -19.43 4.86
CA ARG A 596 0.74 -19.16 5.94
C ARG A 596 1.15 -17.68 6.02
N ALA A 597 1.07 -16.96 4.91
CA ALA A 597 1.38 -15.54 4.85
C ALA A 597 0.27 -14.66 5.47
N TRP A 598 -0.94 -15.22 5.65
CA TRP A 598 -2.10 -14.45 6.08
C TRP A 598 -1.92 -13.73 7.43
N PRO A 599 -1.46 -14.38 8.53
CA PRO A 599 -1.33 -13.70 9.82
C PRO A 599 -0.35 -12.53 9.79
N GLN A 600 0.76 -12.66 9.05
CA GLN A 600 1.78 -11.62 8.92
C GLN A 600 1.25 -10.42 8.12
N HIS A 601 0.64 -10.67 6.97
CA HIS A 601 0.04 -9.61 6.16
C HIS A 601 -1.16 -8.96 6.86
N PHE A 602 -1.96 -9.71 7.61
CA PHE A 602 -3.03 -9.14 8.43
C PHE A 602 -2.48 -8.22 9.52
N ALA A 603 -1.40 -8.63 10.21
CA ALA A 603 -0.73 -7.80 11.19
C ALA A 603 -0.22 -6.50 10.57
N PHE A 604 0.45 -6.60 9.41
CA PHE A 604 0.96 -5.45 8.68
C PHE A 604 -0.16 -4.52 8.19
N GLN A 605 -1.26 -5.08 7.66
CA GLN A 605 -2.43 -4.32 7.23
C GLN A 605 -3.05 -3.55 8.40
N TRP A 606 -3.16 -4.19 9.56
CA TRP A 606 -3.72 -3.58 10.76
C TRP A 606 -2.80 -2.54 11.41
N ASP A 607 -1.53 -2.88 11.63
CA ASP A 607 -0.61 -2.09 12.45
C ASP A 607 0.04 -0.94 11.66
N VAL A 608 0.10 -1.03 10.33
CA VAL A 608 0.85 -0.08 9.49
C VAL A 608 -0.02 0.50 8.38
N VAL A 609 -0.63 -0.35 7.54
CA VAL A 609 -1.31 0.13 6.33
C VAL A 609 -2.58 0.91 6.67
N PHE A 610 -3.44 0.38 7.53
CA PHE A 610 -4.69 1.08 7.88
C PHE A 610 -4.44 2.42 8.59
N PRO A 611 -3.54 2.53 9.59
CA PRO A 611 -3.11 3.82 10.13
C PRO A 611 -2.53 4.76 9.07
N TYR A 612 -1.75 4.25 8.12
CA TYR A 612 -1.23 5.04 7.00
C TYR A 612 -2.35 5.59 6.12
N MET A 613 -3.33 4.76 5.73
CA MET A 613 -4.50 5.17 4.93
C MET A 613 -5.33 6.24 5.63
N LEU A 614 -5.50 6.15 6.95
CA LEU A 614 -6.20 7.17 7.74
C LEU A 614 -5.45 8.51 7.73
N ARG A 615 -4.12 8.48 7.89
CA ARG A 615 -3.28 9.69 7.92
C ARG A 615 -3.10 10.32 6.55
N SER A 616 -3.01 9.50 5.51
CA SER A 616 -2.93 9.96 4.11
C SER A 616 -4.29 10.44 3.60
N GLY A 617 -5.38 9.91 4.15
CA GLY A 617 -6.76 10.21 3.73
C GLY A 617 -7.16 9.57 2.42
N ARG A 618 -6.47 8.49 2.00
CA ARG A 618 -6.74 7.75 0.76
C ARG A 618 -6.35 6.28 0.89
N HIS A 619 -6.93 5.43 0.05
CA HIS A 619 -6.48 4.06 -0.10
C HIS A 619 -5.07 3.98 -0.71
N LEU A 620 -4.46 2.79 -0.63
CA LEU A 620 -3.18 2.52 -1.29
C LEU A 620 -3.33 2.55 -2.82
N LEU A 621 -2.40 3.23 -3.49
CA LEU A 621 -2.32 3.29 -4.94
C LEU A 621 -1.92 1.93 -5.53
N SER A 622 -2.63 1.51 -6.57
CA SER A 622 -2.22 0.39 -7.40
C SER A 622 -0.96 0.71 -8.21
N ALA A 623 -0.31 -0.30 -8.79
CA ALA A 623 0.84 -0.06 -9.67
C ALA A 623 0.51 0.84 -10.88
N GLU A 624 -0.72 0.78 -11.37
CA GLU A 624 -1.22 1.60 -12.47
C GLU A 624 -1.40 3.07 -12.03
N ASP A 625 -1.89 3.29 -10.81
CA ASP A 625 -2.06 4.62 -10.24
C ASP A 625 -0.70 5.27 -9.93
N VAL A 626 0.27 4.51 -9.40
CA VAL A 626 1.63 5.02 -9.17
C VAL A 626 2.31 5.34 -10.50
N LEU A 627 2.09 4.55 -11.55
CA LEU A 627 2.60 4.85 -12.89
C LEU A 627 2.00 6.16 -13.42
N ALA A 628 0.70 6.33 -13.29
CA ALA A 628 0.00 7.53 -13.76
C ALA A 628 0.44 8.81 -13.00
N GLN A 629 0.67 8.70 -11.69
CA GLN A 629 0.95 9.86 -10.82
C GLN A 629 2.45 10.17 -10.69
N HIS A 630 3.31 9.14 -10.70
CA HIS A 630 4.73 9.25 -10.38
C HIS A 630 5.65 8.74 -11.49
N GLY A 631 5.12 8.16 -12.57
CA GLY A 631 5.90 7.66 -13.70
C GLY A 631 6.58 6.31 -13.44
N GLU A 632 6.21 5.61 -12.38
CA GLU A 632 6.88 4.39 -11.90
C GLU A 632 5.83 3.29 -11.68
N TYR A 633 6.05 2.08 -12.20
CA TYR A 633 5.09 0.98 -12.06
C TYR A 633 5.39 0.18 -10.79
N MET A 634 4.70 0.48 -9.69
CA MET A 634 4.94 -0.16 -8.40
C MET A 634 3.69 -0.14 -7.51
N GLU A 635 3.37 -1.27 -6.87
CA GLU A 635 2.31 -1.32 -5.86
C GLU A 635 2.75 -0.57 -4.59
N GLU A 636 1.95 0.40 -4.14
CA GLU A 636 2.29 1.18 -2.94
C GLU A 636 2.39 0.30 -1.69
N TYR A 637 1.62 -0.80 -1.65
CA TYR A 637 1.71 -1.82 -0.61
C TYR A 637 3.13 -2.38 -0.45
N LEU A 638 3.83 -2.66 -1.55
CA LEU A 638 5.19 -3.22 -1.53
C LEU A 638 6.21 -2.19 -1.05
N LEU A 639 6.04 -0.91 -1.42
CA LEU A 639 6.88 0.18 -0.93
C LEU A 639 6.70 0.37 0.57
N LEU A 640 5.45 0.36 1.07
CA LEU A 640 5.17 0.45 2.51
C LEU A 640 5.82 -0.70 3.27
N LEU A 641 5.74 -1.90 2.72
CA LEU A 641 6.31 -3.11 3.31
C LEU A 641 7.84 -3.03 3.41
N TYR A 642 8.50 -2.60 2.33
CA TYR A 642 9.93 -2.30 2.31
C TYR A 642 10.31 -1.26 3.36
N VAL A 643 9.61 -0.11 3.39
CA VAL A 643 9.85 0.96 4.35
C VAL A 643 9.70 0.47 5.79
N TYR A 644 8.66 -0.31 6.06
CA TYR A 644 8.40 -0.85 7.39
C TYR A 644 9.55 -1.75 7.86
N GLN A 645 10.05 -2.64 7.01
CA GLN A 645 11.17 -3.51 7.36
C GLN A 645 12.46 -2.71 7.61
N LYS A 646 12.79 -1.77 6.72
CA LYS A 646 13.99 -0.94 6.86
C LYS A 646 13.97 -0.13 8.16
N ARG A 647 12.83 0.50 8.45
CA ARG A 647 12.66 1.26 9.70
C ARG A 647 12.65 0.36 10.93
N LYS A 648 12.06 -0.85 10.86
CA LYS A 648 12.12 -1.84 11.96
C LYS A 648 13.57 -2.23 12.28
N ASN A 649 14.45 -2.27 11.28
CA ASN A 649 15.87 -2.54 11.43
C ASN A 649 16.71 -1.31 11.84
N GLY A 650 16.08 -0.14 12.03
CA GLY A 650 16.77 1.11 12.35
C GLY A 650 17.52 1.75 11.18
N GLU A 651 17.23 1.35 9.94
CA GLU A 651 17.83 1.92 8.73
C GLU A 651 17.11 3.22 8.33
N ASP A 652 17.87 4.28 8.02
CA ASP A 652 17.33 5.55 7.52
C ASP A 652 17.16 5.50 5.99
N LEU A 653 15.91 5.65 5.55
CA LEU A 653 15.55 5.68 4.13
C LEU A 653 16.28 6.76 3.34
N ALA A 654 16.48 7.95 3.93
CA ALA A 654 17.16 9.04 3.23
C ALA A 654 18.65 8.73 3.01
N ALA A 655 19.27 8.02 3.96
CA ALA A 655 20.64 7.53 3.82
C ALA A 655 20.76 6.41 2.79
N LEU A 656 19.82 5.44 2.79
CA LEU A 656 19.77 4.36 1.80
C LEU A 656 19.61 4.89 0.37
N ALA A 657 18.69 5.84 0.17
CA ALA A 657 18.49 6.51 -1.12
C ALA A 657 19.79 7.20 -1.59
N LYS A 658 20.45 7.98 -0.72
CA LYS A 658 21.75 8.60 -1.05
C LYS A 658 22.86 7.58 -1.33
N GLY A 659 22.76 6.39 -0.78
CA GLY A 659 23.66 5.25 -1.03
C GLY A 659 23.40 4.51 -2.34
N GLY A 660 22.39 4.93 -3.13
CA GLY A 660 22.03 4.32 -4.42
C GLY A 660 20.95 3.24 -4.34
N ASP A 661 20.25 3.10 -3.21
CA ASP A 661 19.09 2.21 -3.11
C ASP A 661 17.88 2.81 -3.84
N LYS A 662 17.63 2.30 -5.06
CA LYS A 662 16.54 2.76 -5.93
C LYS A 662 15.15 2.55 -5.34
N ILE A 663 14.95 1.55 -4.48
CA ILE A 663 13.65 1.30 -3.84
C ILE A 663 13.43 2.33 -2.73
N ALA A 664 14.46 2.70 -1.97
CA ALA A 664 14.38 3.78 -0.99
C ALA A 664 14.10 5.14 -1.65
N GLU A 665 14.74 5.44 -2.79
CA GLU A 665 14.45 6.63 -3.61
C GLU A 665 12.98 6.65 -4.06
N LEU A 666 12.49 5.52 -4.59
CA LEU A 666 11.10 5.40 -5.04
C LEU A 666 10.10 5.53 -3.88
N ALA A 667 10.39 4.92 -2.74
CA ALA A 667 9.56 5.02 -1.54
C ALA A 667 9.44 6.47 -1.05
N LEU A 668 10.53 7.24 -1.04
CA LEU A 668 10.53 8.66 -0.67
C LEU A 668 9.75 9.54 -1.67
N LYS A 669 9.67 9.11 -2.94
CA LYS A 669 8.93 9.81 -4.00
C LYS A 669 7.42 9.55 -3.96
N VAL A 670 7.01 8.32 -3.64
CA VAL A 670 5.60 7.88 -3.71
C VAL A 670 4.90 7.97 -2.37
N LEU A 671 5.56 7.57 -1.28
CA LEU A 671 4.92 7.47 0.04
C LEU A 671 4.94 8.80 0.78
N ASN A 672 3.87 9.07 1.52
CA ASN A 672 3.94 10.03 2.61
C ASN A 672 4.66 9.37 3.79
N VAL A 673 5.99 9.40 3.80
CA VAL A 673 6.81 8.73 4.83
C VAL A 673 6.46 9.21 6.25
N ASN A 674 5.97 10.44 6.40
CA ASN A 674 5.48 10.96 7.68
C ASN A 674 4.17 10.31 8.15
N ALA A 675 3.39 9.69 7.28
CA ALA A 675 2.20 8.94 7.67
C ALA A 675 2.53 7.50 8.08
N VAL A 676 3.75 6.99 7.80
CA VAL A 676 4.16 5.64 8.17
C VAL A 676 4.63 5.63 9.63
N LEU A 677 3.99 4.80 10.45
CA LEU A 677 4.33 4.64 11.86
C LEU A 677 4.77 3.22 12.16
N LEU A 678 5.81 3.09 12.99
CA LEU A 678 6.09 1.83 13.66
C LEU A 678 5.25 1.73 14.93
N ARG A 679 4.92 0.49 15.34
CA ARG A 679 4.01 0.17 16.44
C ARG A 679 4.35 0.83 17.79
N ASP A 680 5.61 1.19 18.02
CA ASP A 680 6.09 1.80 19.27
C ASP A 680 6.61 3.24 19.10
N GLU A 681 6.50 3.79 17.88
CA GLU A 681 6.97 5.13 17.59
C GLU A 681 5.87 6.15 17.93
N VAL A 682 6.05 6.84 19.06
CA VAL A 682 5.22 7.99 19.41
C VAL A 682 5.73 9.17 18.59
N LYS A 683 4.99 9.55 17.56
CA LYS A 683 5.19 10.86 16.95
C LYS A 683 4.79 11.96 17.93
N ASP A 684 5.44 13.11 17.83
CA ASP A 684 4.99 14.36 18.46
C ASP A 684 3.65 14.85 17.90
N ASP A 685 3.01 14.09 16.99
CA ASP A 685 1.66 14.40 16.54
C ASP A 685 0.63 14.01 17.60
N GLN A 686 -0.45 14.78 17.67
CA GLN A 686 -1.46 14.63 18.71
C GLN A 686 -2.34 13.38 18.50
N LEU A 687 -2.13 12.55 17.47
CA LEU A 687 -2.98 11.39 17.17
C LEU A 687 -2.25 10.08 17.43
N ARG A 688 -2.80 9.26 18.32
CA ARG A 688 -2.32 7.90 18.58
C ARG A 688 -3.31 6.86 18.07
N VAL A 689 -2.90 5.99 17.16
CA VAL A 689 -3.74 4.90 16.63
C VAL A 689 -3.43 3.60 17.39
N THR A 690 -4.46 2.97 17.97
CA THR A 690 -4.33 1.73 18.76
C THR A 690 -5.63 0.93 18.73
N SER A 691 -5.62 -0.36 19.08
CA SER A 691 -6.83 -1.21 19.09
C SER A 691 -7.47 -1.39 20.47
N ASP A 692 -6.64 -1.39 21.50
CA ASP A 692 -7.01 -1.42 22.91
C ASP A 692 -5.96 -0.58 23.65
N PHE A 693 -6.35 0.10 24.72
CA PHE A 693 -5.39 0.87 25.50
C PHE A 693 -5.70 0.93 26.99
N ASN A 694 -4.62 1.08 27.75
CA ASN A 694 -4.63 1.46 29.15
C ASN A 694 -4.18 2.91 29.24
N MET A 695 -5.10 3.82 29.54
CA MET A 695 -4.77 5.19 29.83
C MET A 695 -4.40 5.34 31.32
N ASN A 696 -3.16 5.77 31.56
CA ASN A 696 -2.67 6.11 32.89
C ASN A 696 -2.85 7.61 33.11
N ILE A 697 -3.91 7.97 33.82
CA ILE A 697 -4.29 9.34 34.07
C ILE A 697 -3.62 9.80 35.37
N ASN A 698 -2.79 10.83 35.29
CA ASN A 698 -2.20 11.51 36.44
C ASN A 698 -2.77 12.92 36.51
N THR A 699 -3.65 13.15 37.48
CA THR A 699 -4.12 14.49 37.85
C THR A 699 -3.19 15.08 38.90
N LYS A 700 -3.48 16.29 39.38
CA LYS A 700 -2.72 16.95 40.45
C LYS A 700 -2.62 16.12 41.74
N GLY A 701 -3.71 15.45 42.12
CA GLY A 701 -3.83 14.76 43.40
C GLY A 701 -3.93 13.24 43.32
N ARG A 702 -4.16 12.66 42.14
CA ARG A 702 -4.47 11.23 42.02
C ARG A 702 -3.95 10.60 40.71
N LYS A 703 -3.82 9.27 40.76
CA LYS A 703 -3.56 8.44 39.58
C LYS A 703 -4.73 7.51 39.35
N TRP A 704 -5.15 7.39 38.11
CA TRP A 704 -6.20 6.48 37.68
C TRP A 704 -5.68 5.59 36.56
N LYS A 705 -6.23 4.37 36.50
CA LYS A 705 -6.04 3.48 35.37
C LYS A 705 -7.37 3.31 34.63
N TRP A 706 -7.42 3.73 33.38
CA TRP A 706 -8.58 3.61 32.52
C TRP A 706 -8.27 2.62 31.41
N GLU A 707 -9.02 1.54 31.31
CA GLU A 707 -8.87 0.54 30.26
C GLU A 707 -10.02 0.68 29.28
N GLU A 708 -9.72 0.80 28.00
CA GLU A 708 -10.73 0.85 26.95
C GLU A 708 -10.48 -0.25 25.93
N LYS A 709 -11.54 -0.99 25.64
CA LYS A 709 -11.50 -2.16 24.77
C LYS A 709 -12.60 -2.12 23.72
N HIS A 710 -12.26 -2.54 22.51
CA HIS A 710 -13.24 -2.90 21.49
C HIS A 710 -13.54 -4.40 21.57
N PHE A 711 -14.78 -4.76 21.90
CA PHE A 711 -15.16 -6.16 22.06
C PHE A 711 -15.30 -6.89 20.71
N PHE A 712 -14.19 -7.42 20.19
CA PHE A 712 -14.14 -8.26 18.98
C PHE A 712 -14.86 -9.63 19.10
N ARG A 713 -15.60 -9.90 20.19
CA ARG A 713 -16.10 -11.25 20.52
C ARG A 713 -17.61 -11.44 20.49
N GLN A 714 -18.36 -10.42 20.12
CA GLN A 714 -19.80 -10.60 20.01
C GLN A 714 -20.13 -11.36 18.73
N SER A 715 -20.77 -12.54 18.87
CA SER A 715 -21.43 -13.21 17.76
C SER A 715 -22.33 -12.20 17.01
N PRO A 716 -22.61 -12.36 15.71
CA PRO A 716 -23.54 -11.47 15.00
C PRO A 716 -24.90 -11.30 15.70
N ALA A 717 -25.33 -12.30 16.48
CA ALA A 717 -26.50 -12.25 17.35
C ALA A 717 -26.27 -11.42 18.63
N ALA A 718 -25.07 -11.46 19.22
CA ALA A 718 -24.69 -10.62 20.35
C ALA A 718 -24.50 -9.15 19.95
N LYS A 719 -23.97 -8.87 18.75
CA LYS A 719 -23.79 -7.49 18.21
C LYS A 719 -25.10 -6.71 18.06
N VAL A 720 -26.21 -7.44 17.90
CA VAL A 720 -27.56 -6.87 17.82
C VAL A 720 -28.31 -6.92 19.16
N GLN A 721 -27.72 -7.61 20.15
CA GLN A 721 -28.14 -7.62 21.55
C GLN A 721 -27.33 -6.56 22.34
N ASP A 722 -27.57 -6.48 23.63
CA ASP A 722 -26.94 -5.53 24.56
C ASP A 722 -25.39 -5.67 24.62
N PRO A 723 -24.63 -4.59 24.38
CA PRO A 723 -23.16 -4.63 24.40
C PRO A 723 -22.57 -4.99 25.78
N LEU A 724 -23.30 -4.75 26.88
CA LEU A 724 -22.90 -5.16 28.23
C LEU A 724 -23.43 -6.54 28.65
N LYS A 725 -24.00 -7.29 27.68
CA LYS A 725 -24.35 -8.73 27.72
C LYS A 725 -23.43 -9.54 28.64
N GLU A 726 -22.19 -9.63 28.20
CA GLU A 726 -21.15 -10.48 28.79
C GLU A 726 -20.56 -9.86 30.07
N ALA A 727 -20.42 -8.53 30.12
CA ALA A 727 -19.97 -7.83 31.32
C ALA A 727 -20.89 -8.17 32.51
N ARG A 728 -22.22 -8.15 32.29
CA ARG A 728 -23.24 -8.57 33.26
C ARG A 728 -23.03 -9.99 33.80
N GLU A 729 -22.81 -10.94 32.90
CA GLU A 729 -22.63 -12.35 33.28
C GLU A 729 -21.34 -12.56 34.08
N ASN A 730 -20.29 -11.82 33.74
CA ASN A 730 -19.02 -11.81 34.46
C ASN A 730 -19.12 -11.17 35.85
N ILE A 731 -19.94 -10.13 36.05
CA ILE A 731 -20.12 -9.49 37.37
C ILE A 731 -20.75 -10.45 38.38
N GLY A 732 -21.80 -11.17 37.96
CA GLY A 732 -22.44 -12.18 38.81
C GLY A 732 -21.46 -13.29 39.21
N GLN A 733 -20.57 -13.69 38.30
CA GLN A 733 -19.52 -14.69 38.56
C GLN A 733 -18.40 -14.16 39.47
N ARG A 734 -17.89 -12.95 39.21
CA ARG A 734 -16.88 -12.27 40.05
C ARG A 734 -17.35 -12.18 41.50
N HIS A 735 -18.61 -11.85 41.71
CA HIS A 735 -19.20 -11.80 43.05
C HIS A 735 -19.32 -13.18 43.71
N ALA A 736 -19.72 -14.21 42.96
CA ALA A 736 -19.72 -15.59 43.48
C ALA A 736 -18.32 -16.02 43.94
N MET A 737 -17.27 -15.42 43.36
CA MET A 737 -15.85 -15.63 43.69
C MET A 737 -15.30 -14.65 44.75
N LYS A 738 -16.13 -13.74 45.30
CA LYS A 738 -15.74 -12.64 46.22
C LYS A 738 -14.73 -11.63 45.63
N GLU A 739 -14.73 -11.45 44.32
CA GLU A 739 -13.93 -10.44 43.64
C GLU A 739 -14.65 -9.07 43.63
N GLU A 740 -13.88 -7.98 43.53
CA GLU A 740 -14.44 -6.63 43.37
C GLU A 740 -15.21 -6.51 42.04
N ALA A 741 -16.31 -5.76 42.07
CA ALA A 741 -17.15 -5.51 40.92
C ALA A 741 -17.35 -4.00 40.70
N PRO A 742 -17.86 -3.61 39.52
CA PRO A 742 -17.97 -2.20 39.13
C PRO A 742 -18.88 -1.40 40.06
N ARG A 743 -18.41 -0.23 40.49
CA ARG A 743 -19.19 0.74 41.29
C ARG A 743 -20.28 1.45 40.47
N VAL A 744 -20.12 1.57 39.15
CA VAL A 744 -21.07 2.28 38.29
C VAL A 744 -21.23 1.54 36.96
N PHE A 745 -22.47 1.43 36.49
CA PHE A 745 -22.82 0.85 35.20
C PHE A 745 -23.53 1.85 34.30
N ALA A 746 -23.08 1.96 33.06
CA ALA A 746 -23.68 2.87 32.11
C ALA A 746 -23.87 2.25 30.74
N ILE A 747 -25.06 2.45 30.17
CA ILE A 747 -25.38 2.03 28.81
C ILE A 747 -25.87 3.25 28.06
N GLU A 748 -25.04 3.78 27.15
CA GLU A 748 -25.46 4.82 26.24
C GLU A 748 -25.51 4.24 24.82
N GLY A 749 -26.67 3.72 24.41
CA GLY A 749 -26.89 3.39 23.00
C GLY A 749 -25.95 2.32 22.38
N GLU A 750 -25.59 2.53 21.11
CA GLU A 750 -25.15 1.49 20.17
C GLU A 750 -23.69 1.02 20.24
N SER A 751 -22.80 1.69 20.99
CA SER A 751 -21.36 1.47 20.79
C SER A 751 -20.86 0.09 21.26
N HIS A 752 -19.91 -0.43 20.49
CA HIS A 752 -19.14 -1.63 20.81
C HIS A 752 -17.91 -1.31 21.67
N THR A 753 -17.61 -0.02 21.84
CA THR A 753 -16.54 0.47 22.73
C THR A 753 -17.02 0.41 24.17
N VAL A 754 -16.31 -0.37 24.99
CA VAL A 754 -16.56 -0.40 26.43
C VAL A 754 -15.33 0.10 27.13
N GLY A 755 -15.49 1.19 27.88
CA GLY A 755 -14.48 1.66 28.80
C GLY A 755 -14.72 1.07 30.18
N SER A 756 -13.63 0.79 30.88
CA SER A 756 -13.64 0.33 32.26
C SER A 756 -12.58 1.07 33.08
N LEU A 757 -12.97 1.59 34.23
CA LEU A 757 -12.05 2.28 35.14
C LEU A 757 -11.57 1.31 36.24
N GLU A 758 -10.26 1.28 36.47
CA GLU A 758 -9.57 0.45 37.47
C GLU A 758 -9.89 -1.05 37.34
N GLY A 759 -9.74 -1.62 36.13
CA GLY A 759 -10.02 -3.05 35.89
C GLY A 759 -11.52 -3.41 35.94
N GLY A 760 -12.36 -2.38 35.76
CA GLY A 760 -13.81 -2.47 35.89
C GLY A 760 -14.30 -2.29 37.31
N ASN A 761 -13.48 -1.95 38.31
CA ASN A 761 -13.97 -1.82 39.68
C ASN A 761 -14.71 -0.50 39.94
N THR A 762 -14.51 0.54 39.12
CA THR A 762 -15.09 1.87 39.38
C THR A 762 -16.20 2.27 38.42
N LEU A 763 -16.01 2.11 37.11
CA LEU A 763 -17.03 2.44 36.10
C LEU A 763 -16.90 1.47 34.94
N VAL A 764 -18.02 0.95 34.44
CA VAL A 764 -18.10 0.27 33.15
C VAL A 764 -19.16 0.98 32.33
N PHE A 765 -18.78 1.46 31.15
CA PHE A 765 -19.66 2.27 30.31
C PHE A 765 -19.56 1.91 28.83
N ALA A 766 -20.68 2.09 28.12
CA ALA A 766 -20.72 2.17 26.66
C ALA A 766 -21.18 3.59 26.28
N THR A 767 -20.58 4.16 25.24
CA THR A 767 -20.84 5.53 24.75
C THR A 767 -21.90 5.55 23.63
N PRO A 768 -22.60 6.67 23.38
CA PRO A 768 -23.48 6.78 22.21
C PRO A 768 -22.71 6.62 20.89
N GLY A 769 -23.40 6.16 19.85
CA GLY A 769 -22.91 6.23 18.48
C GLY A 769 -23.37 7.51 17.77
N LEU A 770 -22.92 7.72 16.54
CA LEU A 770 -23.26 8.90 15.71
C LEU A 770 -24.27 8.60 14.59
N HIS A 771 -24.97 7.47 14.70
CA HIS A 771 -25.96 7.05 13.71
C HIS A 771 -27.40 7.47 14.08
N ARG A 772 -28.18 7.80 13.06
CA ARG A 772 -29.62 8.04 13.11
C ARG A 772 -30.33 7.18 12.06
N VAL A 773 -31.01 6.13 12.52
CA VAL A 773 -31.82 5.27 11.64
C VAL A 773 -33.02 6.06 11.11
N ARG A 774 -33.11 6.23 9.78
CA ARG A 774 -34.21 6.96 9.11
C ARG A 774 -35.32 6.00 8.64
N ASP A 775 -36.56 6.28 9.05
CA ASP A 775 -37.74 5.52 8.58
C ASP A 775 -38.09 5.96 7.15
N GLY A 776 -37.58 5.26 6.13
CA GLY A 776 -37.88 5.60 4.72
C GLY A 776 -36.96 4.97 3.68
N ASP A 777 -35.74 4.55 4.05
CA ASP A 777 -34.76 3.96 3.13
C ASP A 777 -35.04 2.49 2.83
N SER A 778 -36.17 2.26 2.14
CA SER A 778 -36.78 0.96 1.83
C SER A 778 -36.02 0.09 0.82
N SER A 779 -35.01 0.62 0.13
CA SER A 779 -34.19 -0.17 -0.81
C SER A 779 -33.12 -1.03 -0.11
N TYR A 780 -32.86 -0.80 1.18
CA TYR A 780 -31.84 -1.53 1.97
C TYR A 780 -32.44 -2.36 3.12
N THR A 781 -33.77 -2.33 3.32
CA THR A 781 -34.46 -2.94 4.47
C THR A 781 -34.42 -4.47 4.55
N GLY A 782 -33.87 -5.15 3.54
CA GLY A 782 -33.71 -6.61 3.50
C GLY A 782 -32.29 -7.11 3.79
N VAL A 783 -31.32 -6.21 3.98
CA VAL A 783 -29.93 -6.61 4.22
C VAL A 783 -29.77 -6.99 5.68
N GLN A 784 -29.67 -8.29 5.96
CA GLN A 784 -29.57 -8.73 7.34
C GLN A 784 -28.26 -8.25 7.96
N SER A 785 -27.15 -8.09 7.24
CA SER A 785 -25.86 -7.64 7.82
C SER A 785 -25.77 -6.16 8.25
N ASP A 786 -26.83 -5.35 8.06
CA ASP A 786 -26.92 -3.98 8.59
C ASP A 786 -27.13 -4.01 10.12
N GLU A 787 -26.07 -3.72 10.88
CA GLU A 787 -26.09 -3.76 12.35
C GLU A 787 -27.01 -2.69 12.95
N GLY A 788 -26.99 -1.45 12.44
CA GLY A 788 -27.82 -0.35 12.92
C GLY A 788 -29.31 -0.65 12.74
N ARG A 789 -29.69 -1.17 11.56
CA ARG A 789 -31.07 -1.58 11.31
C ARG A 789 -31.47 -2.83 12.10
N ARG A 790 -30.61 -3.85 12.22
CA ARG A 790 -30.91 -5.02 13.06
C ARG A 790 -31.08 -4.62 14.52
N LYS A 791 -30.24 -3.72 15.05
CA LYS A 791 -30.40 -3.14 16.40
C LYS A 791 -31.72 -2.39 16.52
N TYR A 792 -32.06 -1.54 15.55
CA TYR A 792 -33.35 -0.84 15.52
C TYR A 792 -34.54 -1.80 15.53
N LEU A 793 -34.51 -2.87 14.74
CA LEU A 793 -35.60 -3.85 14.65
C LEU A 793 -35.67 -4.80 15.85
N SER A 794 -34.53 -5.28 16.33
CA SER A 794 -34.45 -6.21 17.47
C SER A 794 -34.78 -5.50 18.77
N ARG A 795 -34.24 -4.29 18.94
CA ARG A 795 -34.44 -3.48 20.13
C ARG A 795 -35.70 -2.64 20.03
N ARG A 796 -36.21 -2.24 18.87
CA ARG A 796 -37.36 -1.32 18.72
C ARG A 796 -37.12 0.05 19.38
N GLU A 797 -35.93 0.62 19.16
CA GLU A 797 -35.47 1.90 19.72
C GLU A 797 -35.00 2.81 18.60
N ARG A 798 -35.30 4.11 18.66
CA ARG A 798 -34.65 5.10 17.79
C ARG A 798 -33.40 5.59 18.49
N PHE A 799 -32.26 5.34 17.87
CA PHE A 799 -30.98 5.83 18.37
C PHE A 799 -30.83 7.30 18.02
N THR A 800 -30.26 8.05 18.96
CA THR A 800 -29.93 9.45 18.80
C THR A 800 -28.41 9.57 18.72
N PRO A 801 -27.88 10.26 17.70
CA PRO A 801 -26.47 10.66 17.68
C PRO A 801 -26.09 11.46 18.92
N GLY A 802 -24.98 11.09 19.55
CA GLY A 802 -24.49 11.79 20.73
C GLY A 802 -23.01 11.56 20.99
N VAL A 803 -22.47 12.34 21.91
CA VAL A 803 -21.12 12.17 22.46
C VAL A 803 -21.15 12.38 23.97
N THR A 804 -20.25 11.71 24.69
CA THR A 804 -20.26 11.73 26.16
C THR A 804 -18.87 12.01 26.71
N PRO A 805 -18.63 13.23 27.23
CA PRO A 805 -17.52 13.50 28.12
C PRO A 805 -17.69 12.86 29.49
N ILE A 806 -16.63 12.24 29.98
CA ILE A 806 -16.53 11.68 31.34
C ILE A 806 -15.40 12.39 32.07
N THR A 807 -15.68 12.88 33.27
CA THR A 807 -14.71 13.56 34.13
C THR A 807 -14.49 12.79 35.43
N LEU A 808 -13.24 12.55 35.78
CA LEU A 808 -12.83 11.92 37.04
C LEU A 808 -12.22 12.97 37.96
N GLY A 809 -12.81 13.20 39.13
CA GLY A 809 -12.31 14.14 40.14
C GLY A 809 -11.44 13.47 41.19
N ASP A 810 -10.40 14.15 41.66
CA ASP A 810 -9.46 13.62 42.66
C ASP A 810 -10.12 13.24 43.98
N ASP A 811 -11.23 13.90 44.31
CA ASP A 811 -12.02 13.62 45.50
C ASP A 811 -12.86 12.34 45.40
N GLY A 812 -12.94 11.70 44.22
CA GLY A 812 -13.70 10.49 43.96
C GLY A 812 -15.04 10.73 43.23
N ARG A 813 -15.37 11.98 42.88
CA ARG A 813 -16.57 12.28 42.07
C ARG A 813 -16.38 11.88 40.62
N ILE A 814 -17.47 11.46 39.99
CA ILE A 814 -17.55 11.16 38.55
C ILE A 814 -18.59 12.09 37.94
N PHE A 815 -18.25 12.75 36.82
CA PHE A 815 -19.18 13.59 36.08
C PHE A 815 -19.37 13.07 34.66
N ILE A 816 -20.62 13.04 34.20
CA ILE A 816 -21.00 12.57 32.87
C ILE A 816 -21.78 13.68 32.18
N ASP A 817 -21.28 14.18 31.06
CA ASP A 817 -21.94 15.19 30.24
C ASP A 817 -22.69 14.51 29.09
N PHE A 818 -23.96 14.88 28.85
CA PHE A 818 -24.78 14.25 27.81
C PHE A 818 -25.00 15.15 26.61
N TRP A 819 -24.27 14.93 25.52
CA TRP A 819 -24.41 15.74 24.32
C TRP A 819 -25.25 15.01 23.29
N ASN A 820 -26.38 15.62 22.94
CA ASN A 820 -27.18 15.29 21.76
C ASN A 820 -27.86 16.58 21.27
N GLU A 821 -28.38 16.59 20.05
CA GLU A 821 -28.96 17.79 19.45
C GLU A 821 -30.09 18.40 20.29
N ARG A 822 -31.03 17.58 20.77
CA ARG A 822 -32.18 18.04 21.57
C ARG A 822 -31.74 18.72 22.86
N PHE A 823 -30.73 18.18 23.53
CA PHE A 823 -30.20 18.73 24.77
C PHE A 823 -29.35 19.96 24.54
N LEU A 824 -28.60 20.05 23.44
CA LEU A 824 -27.90 21.27 23.04
C LEU A 824 -28.89 22.38 22.68
N ASP A 825 -29.98 22.07 21.95
CA ASP A 825 -31.05 23.03 21.62
C ASP A 825 -31.75 23.57 22.87
N LYS A 826 -32.02 22.69 23.84
CA LYS A 826 -32.60 23.09 25.12
C LYS A 826 -31.61 23.90 25.97
N ALA A 827 -30.34 23.49 25.98
CA ALA A 827 -29.29 24.17 26.70
C ALA A 827 -29.14 25.62 26.19
N ALA A 828 -29.13 25.82 24.87
CA ALA A 828 -29.05 27.14 24.24
C ALA A 828 -30.19 28.09 24.63
N LYS A 829 -31.36 27.55 25.00
CA LYS A 829 -32.54 28.32 25.45
C LYS A 829 -32.57 28.56 26.96
N SER A 830 -31.79 27.80 27.73
CA SER A 830 -31.80 27.84 29.20
C SER A 830 -30.71 28.76 29.74
N LYS A 831 -31.10 29.84 30.42
CA LYS A 831 -30.19 30.92 30.84
C LYS A 831 -29.42 30.65 32.12
N GLU A 832 -30.00 29.91 33.06
CA GLU A 832 -29.40 29.65 34.38
C GLU A 832 -29.16 28.16 34.58
N ARG A 833 -28.02 27.82 35.18
CA ARG A 833 -27.68 26.43 35.54
C ARG A 833 -28.23 26.12 36.93
N VAL A 834 -29.06 25.09 36.99
CA VAL A 834 -29.69 24.60 38.22
C VAL A 834 -29.24 23.17 38.53
N ALA A 835 -29.38 22.74 39.78
CA ALA A 835 -29.04 21.41 40.24
C ALA A 835 -30.26 20.66 40.77
N VAL A 836 -30.31 19.37 40.52
CA VAL A 836 -31.34 18.44 40.99
C VAL A 836 -30.65 17.41 41.87
N ALA A 837 -30.80 17.54 43.18
CA ALA A 837 -30.26 16.57 44.13
C ALA A 837 -31.23 15.40 44.27
N HIS A 838 -30.81 14.20 43.88
CA HIS A 838 -31.65 13.01 43.84
C HIS A 838 -31.22 12.01 44.91
N PHE A 839 -32.04 11.90 45.95
CA PHE A 839 -31.85 10.96 47.04
C PHE A 839 -32.92 9.88 47.02
N SER A 840 -32.51 8.64 47.26
CA SER A 840 -33.37 7.48 47.49
C SER A 840 -32.58 6.43 48.27
N ASP A 841 -33.27 5.39 48.73
CA ASP A 841 -32.63 4.15 49.20
C ASP A 841 -31.61 4.38 50.34
N TRP A 842 -31.95 5.20 51.33
CA TRP A 842 -31.16 5.33 52.56
C TRP A 842 -31.29 4.10 53.45
N GLN A 843 -32.44 3.42 53.34
CA GLN A 843 -32.77 2.20 54.07
C GLN A 843 -32.56 2.35 55.58
N THR A 844 -32.96 3.50 56.13
CA THR A 844 -32.72 3.83 57.54
C THR A 844 -33.40 2.80 58.45
N GLY A 845 -32.61 2.12 59.28
CA GLY A 845 -33.05 0.98 60.07
C GLY A 845 -32.52 -0.37 59.59
N SER A 846 -31.88 -0.43 58.42
CA SER A 846 -31.08 -1.59 57.98
C SER A 846 -29.70 -1.60 58.62
N VAL A 847 -29.15 -2.78 58.98
CA VAL A 847 -27.75 -3.00 59.40
C VAL A 847 -26.74 -2.51 58.38
N THR A 848 -27.15 -2.41 57.13
CA THR A 848 -26.31 -1.97 56.02
C THR A 848 -26.39 -0.47 55.75
N SER A 849 -27.30 0.25 56.40
CA SER A 849 -27.48 1.69 56.20
C SER A 849 -26.25 2.48 56.65
N ARG A 850 -25.87 3.50 55.89
CA ARG A 850 -24.73 4.39 56.16
C ARG A 850 -25.19 5.83 56.45
N PRO A 851 -25.73 6.09 57.66
CA PRO A 851 -26.23 7.41 58.02
C PRO A 851 -25.14 8.47 58.13
N ASP A 852 -23.91 8.08 58.39
CA ASP A 852 -22.75 8.96 58.26
C ASP A 852 -22.64 9.51 56.83
N LEU A 853 -22.86 8.68 55.80
CA LEU A 853 -22.73 9.07 54.40
C LEU A 853 -23.92 9.87 53.88
N TYR A 854 -25.17 9.49 54.19
CA TYR A 854 -26.30 10.32 53.74
C TYR A 854 -26.34 11.67 54.46
N THR A 855 -25.86 11.74 55.71
CA THR A 855 -25.70 13.02 56.42
C THR A 855 -24.71 13.92 55.69
N LYS A 856 -23.56 13.36 55.29
CA LYS A 856 -22.57 14.07 54.46
C LYS A 856 -23.13 14.50 53.12
N ALA A 857 -23.91 13.66 52.46
CA ALA A 857 -24.52 13.99 51.17
C ALA A 857 -25.57 15.11 51.29
N LEU A 858 -26.40 15.10 52.34
CA LEU A 858 -27.31 16.21 52.66
C LEU A 858 -26.54 17.50 52.96
N ASP A 859 -25.50 17.42 53.79
CA ASP A 859 -24.66 18.58 54.12
C ASP A 859 -23.99 19.15 52.85
N TYR A 860 -23.46 18.31 51.96
CA TYR A 860 -22.95 18.71 50.66
C TYR A 860 -23.99 19.49 49.84
N VAL A 861 -25.22 18.99 49.73
CA VAL A 861 -26.27 19.67 48.96
C VAL A 861 -26.60 21.03 49.56
N PHE A 862 -26.84 21.10 50.87
CA PHE A 862 -27.30 22.33 51.53
C PHE A 862 -26.20 23.36 51.76
N HIS A 863 -24.96 22.93 52.01
CA HIS A 863 -23.86 23.81 52.42
C HIS A 863 -22.78 24.00 51.37
N GLU A 864 -22.70 23.15 50.34
CA GLU A 864 -21.73 23.30 49.24
C GLU A 864 -22.42 23.59 47.91
N LEU A 865 -23.28 22.71 47.43
CA LEU A 865 -23.93 22.84 46.12
C LEU A 865 -24.78 24.11 46.01
N MET A 866 -25.59 24.40 47.04
CA MET A 866 -26.47 25.57 47.08
C MET A 866 -25.73 26.92 47.13
N ARG A 867 -24.42 26.95 47.43
CA ARG A 867 -23.62 28.18 47.33
C ARG A 867 -23.50 28.67 45.89
N PHE A 868 -23.53 27.75 44.94
CA PHE A 868 -23.22 28.02 43.54
C PHE A 868 -24.43 27.87 42.61
N ARG A 869 -25.49 27.18 43.06
CA ARG A 869 -26.63 26.80 42.21
C ARG A 869 -27.94 26.97 42.96
N ARG A 870 -28.99 27.28 42.20
CA ARG A 870 -30.36 26.99 42.63
C ARG A 870 -30.58 25.48 42.59
N THR A 871 -31.24 24.94 43.60
CA THR A 871 -31.33 23.49 43.81
C THR A 871 -32.77 23.04 43.93
N TYR A 872 -33.07 21.87 43.37
CA TYR A 872 -34.32 21.14 43.47
C TYR A 872 -34.02 19.82 44.18
N LEU A 873 -34.74 19.50 45.24
CA LEU A 873 -34.49 18.32 46.05
C LEU A 873 -35.53 17.24 45.76
N PHE A 874 -35.10 16.07 45.31
CA PHE A 874 -35.95 14.91 45.08
C PHE A 874 -35.64 13.83 46.12
N LEU A 875 -36.59 13.55 47.01
CA LEU A 875 -36.59 12.44 47.96
C LEU A 875 -37.45 11.31 47.38
N ASN A 876 -36.82 10.43 46.63
CA ASN A 876 -37.45 9.46 45.76
C ASN A 876 -37.50 8.05 46.37
N GLY A 877 -38.14 7.91 47.53
CA GLY A 877 -38.50 6.62 48.15
C GLY A 877 -37.38 5.87 48.87
N ASP A 878 -37.77 4.92 49.72
CA ASP A 878 -36.92 4.03 50.53
C ASP A 878 -35.93 4.80 51.43
N ILE A 879 -36.42 5.89 52.03
CA ILE A 879 -35.69 6.69 53.01
C ILE A 879 -35.60 5.93 54.34
N ILE A 880 -36.64 5.16 54.66
CA ILE A 880 -36.66 4.23 55.80
C ILE A 880 -36.74 2.78 55.31
N GLN A 881 -36.14 1.85 56.07
CA GLN A 881 -36.23 0.41 55.79
C GLN A 881 -37.67 -0.10 56.00
N GLY A 882 -38.41 0.52 56.92
CA GLY A 882 -39.73 0.11 57.34
C GLY A 882 -39.77 -1.32 57.89
N ARG A 883 -40.92 -1.98 57.82
CA ARG A 883 -41.14 -3.42 58.04
C ARG A 883 -41.40 -4.15 56.71
N ASN A 884 -40.49 -3.95 55.77
CA ASN A 884 -40.64 -4.38 54.38
C ASN A 884 -40.81 -5.91 54.19
N TYR A 885 -40.21 -6.74 55.06
CA TYR A 885 -40.36 -8.19 55.04
C TYR A 885 -40.34 -8.80 56.46
N PRO A 886 -40.91 -10.01 56.67
CA PRO A 886 -41.12 -10.57 58.01
C PRO A 886 -39.86 -10.71 58.87
N ASN A 887 -38.72 -11.08 58.27
CA ASN A 887 -37.46 -11.32 58.97
C ASN A 887 -36.64 -10.05 59.24
N MET A 888 -37.03 -8.90 58.68
CA MET A 888 -36.32 -7.63 58.82
C MET A 888 -36.01 -7.27 60.30
N PRO A 889 -36.95 -7.39 61.26
CA PRO A 889 -36.67 -7.08 62.66
C PRO A 889 -35.51 -7.87 63.28
N ASN A 890 -35.36 -9.15 62.90
CA ASN A 890 -34.31 -10.00 63.44
C ASN A 890 -32.96 -9.68 62.81
N GLU A 891 -32.94 -9.42 61.49
CA GLU A 891 -31.73 -9.00 60.77
C GLU A 891 -31.17 -7.67 61.31
N ASN A 892 -32.07 -6.77 61.72
CA ASN A 892 -31.71 -5.40 62.08
C ASN A 892 -31.75 -5.06 63.57
N CYS A 893 -31.90 -6.08 64.42
CA CYS A 893 -31.98 -5.90 65.87
C CYS A 893 -30.73 -5.22 66.46
N ASP A 894 -29.54 -5.45 65.88
CA ASP A 894 -28.26 -4.90 66.37
C ASP A 894 -28.18 -3.37 66.25
N ILE A 895 -28.93 -2.75 65.34
CA ILE A 895 -29.04 -1.28 65.23
C ILE A 895 -30.12 -0.73 66.16
N GLY A 896 -31.10 -1.53 66.57
CA GLY A 896 -32.21 -1.12 67.44
C GLY A 896 -33.30 -0.26 66.77
N LEU A 897 -33.05 0.31 65.57
CA LEU A 897 -34.05 1.07 64.80
C LEU A 897 -35.03 0.15 64.03
N VAL A 898 -35.64 -0.80 64.73
CA VAL A 898 -36.47 -1.86 64.12
C VAL A 898 -37.88 -1.37 63.77
N ARG A 899 -38.42 -0.40 64.52
CA ARG A 899 -39.80 0.06 64.34
C ARG A 899 -39.85 1.27 63.40
N PRO A 900 -40.81 1.34 62.45
CA PRO A 900 -40.92 2.48 61.54
C PRO A 900 -41.00 3.87 62.23
N PRO A 901 -41.68 4.07 63.37
CA PRO A 901 -41.67 5.36 64.07
C PRO A 901 -40.28 5.79 64.54
N ASP A 902 -39.45 4.85 65.02
CA ASP A 902 -38.09 5.14 65.50
C ASP A 902 -37.17 5.52 64.32
N GLN A 903 -37.32 4.82 63.19
CA GLN A 903 -36.60 5.14 61.94
C GLN A 903 -36.95 6.55 61.45
N LYS A 904 -38.23 6.92 61.44
CA LYS A 904 -38.68 8.27 61.05
C LYS A 904 -38.13 9.34 61.99
N LEU A 905 -38.19 9.13 63.30
CA LEU A 905 -37.68 10.06 64.29
C LEU A 905 -36.17 10.28 64.13
N PHE A 906 -35.41 9.22 63.84
CA PHE A 906 -33.99 9.32 63.55
C PHE A 906 -33.72 10.15 62.30
N VAL A 907 -34.39 9.85 61.19
CA VAL A 907 -34.26 10.61 59.93
C VAL A 907 -34.63 12.07 60.12
N GLU A 908 -35.74 12.33 60.81
CA GLU A 908 -36.21 13.68 61.13
C GLU A 908 -35.14 14.46 61.90
N THR A 909 -34.55 13.85 62.93
CA THR A 909 -33.49 14.45 63.73
C THR A 909 -32.25 14.80 62.89
N VAL A 910 -31.83 13.89 62.01
CA VAL A 910 -30.69 14.11 61.14
C VAL A 910 -30.95 15.27 60.18
N ILE A 911 -32.11 15.28 59.51
CA ILE A 911 -32.48 16.36 58.59
C ILE A 911 -32.55 17.70 59.33
N HIS A 912 -33.24 17.79 60.47
CA HIS A 912 -33.32 19.02 61.26
C HIS A 912 -31.93 19.54 61.65
N ASN A 913 -31.04 18.66 62.09
CA ASN A 913 -29.67 19.04 62.44
C ASN A 913 -28.93 19.61 61.23
N VAL A 914 -28.97 18.95 60.06
CA VAL A 914 -28.33 19.47 58.84
C VAL A 914 -28.91 20.85 58.46
N LEU A 915 -30.24 21.00 58.52
CA LEU A 915 -30.96 22.22 58.17
C LEU A 915 -30.72 23.37 59.16
N SER A 916 -30.45 23.07 60.43
CA SER A 916 -30.22 24.08 61.49
C SER A 916 -29.01 24.98 61.23
N GLY A 917 -28.03 24.49 60.48
CA GLY A 917 -26.84 25.26 60.11
C GLY A 917 -27.01 26.11 58.84
N VAL A 918 -28.10 25.95 58.09
CA VAL A 918 -28.25 26.55 56.75
C VAL A 918 -28.63 28.01 56.87
N SER A 919 -27.85 28.90 56.24
CA SER A 919 -28.10 30.34 56.26
C SER A 919 -29.37 30.71 55.49
N ALA A 920 -29.96 31.88 55.80
CA ALA A 920 -31.13 32.38 55.08
C ALA A 920 -30.89 32.57 53.58
N ASP A 921 -29.67 32.99 53.19
CA ASP A 921 -29.25 33.11 51.79
C ASP A 921 -29.28 31.75 51.09
N LEU A 922 -28.64 30.72 51.67
CA LEU A 922 -28.64 29.38 51.09
C LEU A 922 -30.05 28.82 51.03
N LYS A 923 -30.84 28.95 52.09
CA LYS A 923 -32.24 28.51 52.13
C LYS A 923 -33.06 29.08 50.96
N SER A 924 -32.81 30.33 50.54
CA SER A 924 -33.48 30.94 49.38
C SER A 924 -33.14 30.30 48.03
N LYS A 925 -32.04 29.54 47.95
CA LYS A 925 -31.59 28.84 46.74
C LYS A 925 -32.32 27.53 46.49
N LEU A 926 -32.93 26.92 47.51
CA LEU A 926 -33.81 25.77 47.33
C LEU A 926 -35.09 26.23 46.65
N GLN A 927 -35.46 25.60 45.52
CA GLN A 927 -36.63 26.02 44.74
C GLN A 927 -37.85 25.15 45.04
N SER A 928 -37.65 23.83 45.14
CA SER A 928 -38.70 22.88 45.49
C SER A 928 -38.14 21.67 46.23
N VAL A 929 -39.05 20.97 46.91
CA VAL A 929 -38.82 19.64 47.47
C VAL A 929 -39.88 18.69 46.93
N SER A 930 -39.46 17.70 46.16
CA SER A 930 -40.30 16.65 45.60
C SER A 930 -40.13 15.38 46.43
N ILE A 931 -41.23 14.76 46.85
CA ILE A 931 -41.21 13.56 47.69
C ILE A 931 -42.09 12.50 47.03
N THR A 932 -41.55 11.30 46.84
CA THR A 932 -42.30 10.11 46.43
C THR A 932 -41.99 8.97 47.41
N PRO A 933 -42.99 8.20 47.89
CA PRO A 933 -42.75 6.99 48.67
C PRO A 933 -42.15 5.88 47.80
N GLY A 934 -41.28 5.07 48.41
CA GLY A 934 -40.75 3.85 47.81
C GLY A 934 -41.54 2.62 48.21
N ASN A 935 -41.06 1.45 47.79
CA ASN A 935 -41.74 0.19 48.11
C ASN A 935 -41.60 -0.16 49.60
N HIS A 936 -40.54 0.27 50.29
CA HIS A 936 -40.37 0.02 51.72
C HIS A 936 -41.38 0.82 52.53
N GLU A 937 -41.62 2.10 52.24
CA GLU A 937 -42.68 2.86 52.90
C GLU A 937 -44.07 2.30 52.58
N TRP A 938 -44.29 1.87 51.34
CA TRP A 938 -45.55 1.29 50.90
C TRP A 938 -45.88 -0.03 51.60
N ASN A 939 -44.95 -0.98 51.60
CA ASN A 939 -45.13 -2.32 52.18
C ASN A 939 -45.28 -2.28 53.70
N SER A 940 -44.66 -1.30 54.34
CA SER A 940 -44.63 -1.16 55.79
C SER A 940 -45.83 -0.41 56.36
N GLY A 941 -46.45 0.45 55.55
CA GLY A 941 -47.53 1.34 55.97
C GLY A 941 -48.78 1.12 55.12
N TYR A 942 -48.75 1.57 53.87
CA TYR A 942 -49.96 1.67 53.05
C TYR A 942 -50.61 0.32 52.75
N ALA A 943 -49.83 -0.71 52.39
CA ALA A 943 -50.34 -2.03 52.05
C ALA A 943 -50.99 -2.76 53.25
N GLN A 944 -50.56 -2.44 54.48
CA GLN A 944 -50.99 -3.12 55.70
C GLN A 944 -51.98 -2.29 56.54
N TYR A 945 -51.85 -0.97 56.53
CA TYR A 945 -52.51 -0.04 57.47
C TYR A 945 -53.08 1.22 56.79
N GLY A 946 -52.86 1.43 55.49
CA GLY A 946 -53.32 2.63 54.77
C GLY A 946 -52.53 3.91 55.07
N GLU A 947 -51.45 3.84 55.84
CA GLU A 947 -50.62 5.00 56.21
C GLU A 947 -49.42 5.20 55.27
N MET A 948 -49.21 6.43 54.79
CA MET A 948 -48.03 6.78 53.99
C MET A 948 -46.86 7.20 54.88
N HIS A 949 -45.86 6.33 55.01
CA HIS A 949 -44.73 6.53 55.92
C HIS A 949 -43.66 7.54 55.47
N SER A 950 -43.86 8.25 54.35
CA SER A 950 -42.99 9.35 53.89
C SER A 950 -43.57 10.75 54.16
N GLN A 951 -44.80 10.87 54.68
CA GLN A 951 -45.47 12.16 54.88
C GLN A 951 -44.77 13.08 55.90
N TYR A 952 -44.02 12.51 56.85
CA TYR A 952 -43.25 13.30 57.83
C TYR A 952 -42.19 14.20 57.17
N LEU A 953 -41.61 13.77 56.05
CA LEU A 953 -40.64 14.56 55.27
C LEU A 953 -41.28 15.87 54.78
N ARG A 954 -42.53 15.82 54.33
CA ARG A 954 -43.26 17.01 53.90
C ARG A 954 -43.41 18.00 55.06
N THR A 955 -43.72 17.52 56.25
CA THR A 955 -43.87 18.36 57.45
C THR A 955 -42.55 19.04 57.83
N ILE A 956 -41.44 18.30 57.82
CA ILE A 956 -40.10 18.86 58.13
C ILE A 956 -39.77 20.03 57.21
N PHE A 957 -39.86 19.82 55.90
CA PHE A 957 -39.52 20.84 54.92
C PHE A 957 -40.53 21.99 54.90
N TYR A 958 -41.84 21.71 55.09
CA TYR A 958 -42.85 22.76 55.15
C TYR A 958 -42.59 23.73 56.31
N ASN A 959 -42.32 23.18 57.49
CA ASN A 959 -42.02 23.96 58.69
C ASN A 959 -40.70 24.71 58.54
N TRP A 960 -39.65 24.04 58.07
CA TRP A 960 -38.36 24.68 57.87
C TRP A 960 -38.46 25.82 56.86
N LEU A 961 -39.17 25.65 55.74
CA LEU A 961 -39.30 26.65 54.67
C LEU A 961 -40.30 27.77 54.98
N GLY A 962 -41.09 27.66 56.05
CA GLY A 962 -42.11 28.66 56.41
C GLY A 962 -43.24 28.77 55.38
N GLY A 963 -43.50 27.70 54.61
CA GLY A 963 -44.54 27.67 53.57
C GLY A 963 -44.27 28.48 52.30
N HIS A 964 -43.09 29.07 52.13
CA HIS A 964 -42.77 29.96 51.00
C HIS A 964 -42.36 29.27 49.70
N GLN A 965 -41.99 27.99 49.75
CA GLN A 965 -41.48 27.22 48.60
C GLN A 965 -42.41 26.05 48.26
N GLN A 966 -42.31 25.58 47.01
CA GLN A 966 -43.17 24.50 46.52
C GLN A 966 -42.72 23.14 47.07
N ILE A 967 -43.63 22.44 47.75
CA ILE A 967 -43.42 21.05 48.18
C ILE A 967 -44.37 20.16 47.41
N ASN A 968 -43.82 19.31 46.55
CA ASN A 968 -44.58 18.40 45.70
C ASN A 968 -44.53 17.00 46.31
N TYR A 969 -45.71 16.45 46.63
CA TYR A 969 -45.82 15.12 47.22
C TYR A 969 -46.54 14.21 46.23
N GLY A 970 -45.79 13.30 45.60
CA GLY A 970 -46.32 12.36 44.62
C GLY A 970 -47.01 11.20 45.33
N ILE A 971 -48.31 11.03 45.09
CA ILE A 971 -49.12 9.89 45.55
C ILE A 971 -49.66 9.17 44.32
N ASP A 972 -49.59 7.84 44.32
CA ASP A 972 -50.25 6.90 43.40
C ASP A 972 -50.70 7.48 42.06
N SER A 973 -49.85 7.39 41.05
CA SER A 973 -50.26 7.57 39.67
C SER A 973 -50.36 6.20 39.00
N PRO A 974 -51.55 5.72 38.60
CA PRO A 974 -51.66 4.54 37.77
C PRO A 974 -51.04 4.86 36.40
N ILE A 975 -49.87 4.30 36.12
CA ILE A 975 -49.22 4.37 34.82
C ILE A 975 -49.60 3.10 34.05
N ARG A 976 -50.18 3.29 32.86
CA ARG A 976 -50.62 2.19 32.01
C ARG A 976 -49.47 1.67 31.16
N TYR A 977 -49.14 0.38 31.27
CA TYR A 977 -48.23 -0.34 30.40
C TYR A 977 -49.02 -1.39 29.62
N GLY A 978 -49.32 -1.15 28.34
CA GLY A 978 -50.19 -2.03 27.56
C GLY A 978 -51.61 -2.13 28.15
N PRO A 979 -52.19 -3.34 28.36
CA PRO A 979 -53.47 -3.49 29.06
C PRO A 979 -53.37 -3.38 30.59
N GLU A 980 -52.16 -3.39 31.16
CA GLU A 980 -51.93 -3.46 32.61
C GLU A 980 -51.74 -2.06 33.23
N TYR A 981 -52.21 -1.89 34.46
CA TYR A 981 -51.95 -0.70 35.28
C TYR A 981 -50.84 -1.02 36.27
N PHE A 982 -49.75 -0.25 36.23
CA PHE A 982 -48.73 -0.25 37.27
C PHE A 982 -48.97 0.97 38.17
N LYS A 983 -49.14 0.73 39.48
CA LYS A 983 -49.22 1.82 40.46
C LYS A 983 -47.80 2.18 40.87
N SER A 984 -47.42 3.43 40.66
CA SER A 984 -46.20 3.98 41.22
C SER A 984 -46.39 5.42 41.63
N SER A 985 -45.74 5.79 42.73
CA SER A 985 -45.74 7.19 43.16
C SER A 985 -44.79 7.99 42.28
N THR A 986 -45.34 9.00 41.62
CA THR A 986 -44.68 9.77 40.58
C THR A 986 -44.84 11.25 40.83
N VAL A 987 -43.79 12.02 40.54
CA VAL A 987 -43.83 13.49 40.50
C VAL A 987 -43.20 13.97 39.20
N VAL A 988 -43.76 15.03 38.61
CA VAL A 988 -43.22 15.65 37.40
C VAL A 988 -42.99 17.13 37.66
N GLU A 989 -41.76 17.59 37.44
CA GLU A 989 -41.38 18.99 37.63
C GLU A 989 -40.74 19.61 36.38
N ASN A 990 -40.88 20.92 36.25
CA ASN A 990 -40.14 21.71 35.27
C ASN A 990 -38.92 22.34 35.97
N VAL A 991 -37.71 21.90 35.60
CA VAL A 991 -36.46 22.33 36.21
C VAL A 991 -35.53 22.87 35.12
N GLY A 992 -35.20 24.16 35.19
CA GLY A 992 -34.26 24.79 34.24
C GLY A 992 -34.68 24.68 32.75
N GLY A 993 -35.97 24.53 32.46
CA GLY A 993 -36.51 24.31 31.09
C GLY A 993 -36.63 22.84 30.67
N TYR A 994 -36.32 21.90 31.57
CA TYR A 994 -36.42 20.46 31.37
C TYR A 994 -37.57 19.87 32.20
N ARG A 995 -38.32 18.94 31.63
CA ARG A 995 -39.34 18.17 32.36
C ARG A 995 -38.72 16.91 32.93
N ILE A 996 -38.68 16.84 34.25
CA ILE A 996 -38.14 15.71 35.00
C ILE A 996 -39.30 14.93 35.60
N LEU A 997 -39.30 13.62 35.39
CA LEU A 997 -40.18 12.69 36.08
C LEU A 997 -39.36 11.93 37.13
N ALA A 998 -39.77 11.95 38.39
CA ALA A 998 -39.20 11.08 39.41
C ALA A 998 -40.24 10.05 39.86
N GLN A 999 -39.81 8.81 39.91
CA GLN A 999 -40.63 7.66 40.27
C GLN A 999 -39.72 6.62 40.94
N HIS A 1000 -40.13 6.00 42.04
CA HIS A 1000 -39.21 5.14 42.79
C HIS A 1000 -38.80 3.86 42.03
N MET A 1001 -39.71 3.29 41.22
CA MET A 1001 -39.48 2.12 40.37
C MET A 1001 -40.00 2.39 38.96
N PHE A 1002 -39.22 2.16 37.89
CA PHE A 1002 -39.70 2.33 36.52
C PHE A 1002 -40.78 1.30 36.14
N LEU A 1003 -40.37 0.04 35.93
CA LEU A 1003 -41.20 -1.13 35.67
C LEU A 1003 -40.45 -2.35 36.21
N GLU A 1004 -41.11 -3.19 37.00
CA GLU A 1004 -40.54 -4.43 37.52
C GLU A 1004 -41.35 -5.62 36.98
N LYS A 1005 -40.76 -6.41 36.06
CA LYS A 1005 -41.30 -7.69 35.60
C LYS A 1005 -40.59 -8.82 36.33
N GLY A 1006 -41.06 -9.09 37.56
CA GLY A 1006 -40.41 -9.99 38.51
C GLY A 1006 -39.42 -9.24 39.43
N GLY A 1007 -39.34 -9.67 40.68
CA GLY A 1007 -38.59 -9.00 41.76
C GLY A 1007 -37.12 -8.69 41.47
N LYS A 1008 -36.50 -7.80 42.27
CA LYS A 1008 -35.07 -7.46 42.23
C LYS A 1008 -34.19 -8.71 42.00
N GLY A 1009 -33.42 -8.69 40.91
CA GLY A 1009 -32.55 -9.80 40.48
C GLY A 1009 -33.21 -10.88 39.61
N SER A 1010 -34.51 -10.83 39.31
CA SER A 1010 -35.20 -11.84 38.49
C SER A 1010 -35.40 -11.47 37.02
N GLY A 1011 -34.62 -10.52 36.48
CA GLY A 1011 -34.72 -10.01 35.11
C GLY A 1011 -33.48 -9.22 34.68
N GLY A 1012 -33.47 -8.70 33.44
CA GLY A 1012 -32.35 -7.94 32.86
C GLY A 1012 -31.93 -6.69 33.64
N LEU A 1013 -30.92 -5.94 33.17
CA LEU A 1013 -30.39 -4.77 33.89
C LEU A 1013 -31.52 -3.77 34.24
N PRO A 1014 -31.56 -3.23 35.47
CA PRO A 1014 -32.61 -2.30 35.90
C PRO A 1014 -32.84 -1.09 34.99
N VAL A 1015 -31.78 -0.64 34.34
CA VAL A 1015 -31.77 0.44 33.34
C VAL A 1015 -32.64 0.13 32.10
N TYR A 1016 -33.03 -1.13 31.90
CA TYR A 1016 -34.03 -1.52 30.89
C TYR A 1016 -35.47 -1.33 31.32
N GLY A 1017 -35.75 -1.24 32.62
CA GLY A 1017 -37.07 -0.82 33.10
C GLY A 1017 -37.46 0.55 32.56
N PHE A 1018 -36.50 1.48 32.46
CA PHE A 1018 -36.68 2.79 31.83
C PHE A 1018 -37.10 2.67 30.36
N ARG A 1019 -36.35 1.87 29.59
CA ARG A 1019 -36.61 1.63 28.17
C ARG A 1019 -37.98 1.00 27.94
N ASP A 1020 -38.33 -0.01 28.71
CA ASP A 1020 -39.62 -0.68 28.61
C ASP A 1020 -40.74 0.29 28.97
N LEU A 1021 -40.54 1.15 29.98
CA LEU A 1021 -41.48 2.20 30.37
C LEU A 1021 -41.72 3.21 29.24
N LEU A 1022 -40.66 3.67 28.57
CA LEU A 1022 -40.78 4.55 27.40
C LEU A 1022 -41.62 3.91 26.28
N ARG A 1023 -41.47 2.60 26.04
CA ARG A 1023 -42.24 1.87 25.01
C ARG A 1023 -43.71 1.71 25.40
N GLY A 1024 -43.98 1.39 26.67
CA GLY A 1024 -45.32 1.04 27.12
C GLY A 1024 -46.26 2.21 27.36
N VAL A 1025 -45.72 3.41 27.63
CA VAL A 1025 -46.51 4.58 28.07
C VAL A 1025 -46.73 5.62 26.95
N GLY A 1026 -46.12 5.42 25.77
CA GLY A 1026 -46.41 6.15 24.54
C GLY A 1026 -46.24 7.67 24.64
N GLY A 1027 -47.17 8.43 24.03
CA GLY A 1027 -47.10 9.90 23.89
C GLY A 1027 -47.03 10.70 25.19
N LYS A 1028 -47.43 10.12 26.34
CA LYS A 1028 -47.32 10.79 27.66
C LYS A 1028 -45.86 11.07 28.04
N MET A 1029 -44.94 10.21 27.60
CA MET A 1029 -43.50 10.42 27.80
C MET A 1029 -42.89 11.41 26.81
N GLY A 1030 -43.63 11.83 25.77
CA GLY A 1030 -43.13 12.75 24.74
C GLY A 1030 -42.55 14.03 25.31
N SER A 1031 -43.25 14.62 26.30
CA SER A 1031 -42.84 15.87 26.94
C SER A 1031 -41.77 15.73 28.03
N ILE A 1032 -41.46 14.52 28.50
CA ILE A 1032 -40.45 14.27 29.53
C ILE A 1032 -39.05 14.28 28.89
N ASP A 1033 -38.08 14.91 29.55
CA ASP A 1033 -36.68 14.97 29.11
C ASP A 1033 -35.78 14.04 29.92
N ALA A 1034 -36.01 13.96 31.24
CA ALA A 1034 -35.26 13.10 32.14
C ALA A 1034 -36.17 12.34 33.12
N MET A 1035 -35.76 11.13 33.49
CA MET A 1035 -36.46 10.27 34.44
C MET A 1035 -35.51 9.82 35.55
N LEU A 1036 -35.92 9.95 36.80
CA LEU A 1036 -35.14 9.64 37.99
C LEU A 1036 -35.78 8.47 38.76
N THR A 1037 -35.00 7.45 39.13
CA THR A 1037 -35.49 6.28 39.91
C THR A 1037 -34.53 5.85 41.03
N GLY A 1038 -35.08 5.17 42.04
CA GLY A 1038 -34.33 4.49 43.11
C GLY A 1038 -34.46 2.97 42.99
N HIS A 1039 -34.65 2.28 44.13
CA HIS A 1039 -35.02 0.86 44.31
C HIS A 1039 -33.92 -0.15 43.97
N TYR A 1040 -33.22 0.07 42.87
CA TYR A 1040 -32.26 -0.89 42.35
C TYR A 1040 -30.92 -0.82 43.07
N HIS A 1041 -30.60 0.25 43.79
CA HIS A 1041 -29.37 0.41 44.58
C HIS A 1041 -28.05 0.40 43.77
N HIS A 1042 -28.11 0.57 42.45
CA HIS A 1042 -26.93 0.63 41.60
C HIS A 1042 -26.96 1.91 40.75
N PRO A 1043 -26.04 2.87 40.97
CA PRO A 1043 -25.94 4.06 40.13
C PRO A 1043 -25.81 3.65 38.68
N SER A 1044 -26.79 4.05 37.87
CA SER A 1044 -26.83 3.71 36.45
C SER A 1044 -27.51 4.79 35.64
N TRP A 1045 -27.21 4.87 34.35
CA TRP A 1045 -27.96 5.75 33.45
C TRP A 1045 -28.15 5.15 32.06
N HIS A 1046 -29.13 5.69 31.34
CA HIS A 1046 -29.45 5.35 29.96
C HIS A 1046 -29.79 6.60 29.16
N MET A 1047 -29.27 6.69 27.93
CA MET A 1047 -29.77 7.60 26.92
C MET A 1047 -30.46 6.83 25.81
N VAL A 1048 -31.76 7.06 25.60
CA VAL A 1048 -32.50 6.49 24.46
C VAL A 1048 -33.66 7.39 24.06
N ASN A 1049 -33.96 7.50 22.76
CA ASN A 1049 -35.02 8.36 22.22
C ASN A 1049 -34.98 9.81 22.74
N ASP A 1050 -33.79 10.43 22.79
CA ASP A 1050 -33.54 11.77 23.36
C ASP A 1050 -34.04 11.96 24.80
N LYS A 1051 -33.98 10.92 25.63
CA LYS A 1051 -34.39 10.94 27.03
C LYS A 1051 -33.33 10.32 27.92
N LEU A 1052 -33.07 10.98 29.04
CA LEU A 1052 -32.12 10.53 30.05
C LEU A 1052 -32.85 9.77 31.15
N GLY A 1053 -32.53 8.51 31.36
CA GLY A 1053 -32.93 7.74 32.55
C GLY A 1053 -31.77 7.68 33.53
N VAL A 1054 -32.00 8.01 34.80
CA VAL A 1054 -31.00 7.93 35.88
C VAL A 1054 -31.55 7.08 37.01
N ILE A 1055 -30.77 6.08 37.40
CA ILE A 1055 -30.95 5.25 38.58
C ILE A 1055 -29.98 5.75 39.63
N ASN A 1056 -30.52 6.19 40.76
CA ASN A 1056 -29.70 6.58 41.89
C ASN A 1056 -29.08 5.35 42.57
N GLY A 1057 -27.92 5.55 43.18
CA GLY A 1057 -27.33 4.55 44.07
C GLY A 1057 -28.13 4.36 45.35
N SER A 1058 -27.67 3.43 46.18
CA SER A 1058 -28.15 3.32 47.56
C SER A 1058 -27.16 3.98 48.50
N ILE A 1059 -27.62 4.43 49.67
CA ILE A 1059 -26.71 4.79 50.78
C ILE A 1059 -26.73 3.69 51.85
N ALA A 1060 -27.04 2.47 51.41
CA ALA A 1060 -26.93 1.24 52.17
C ALA A 1060 -26.06 0.22 51.42
N GLY A 1061 -25.27 -0.53 52.18
CA GLY A 1061 -24.51 -1.66 51.66
C GLY A 1061 -25.37 -2.90 51.39
N THR A 1062 -24.72 -3.98 50.97
CA THR A 1062 -25.33 -5.25 50.57
C THR A 1062 -26.07 -5.93 51.72
N SER A 1063 -27.40 -5.98 51.63
CA SER A 1063 -28.25 -6.72 52.58
C SER A 1063 -28.18 -8.24 52.36
N GLY A 1064 -28.63 -9.03 53.34
CA GLY A 1064 -28.70 -10.49 53.19
C GLY A 1064 -29.63 -10.92 52.04
N TYR A 1065 -30.70 -10.15 51.79
CA TYR A 1065 -31.60 -10.37 50.66
C TYR A 1065 -30.92 -10.17 49.30
N GLU A 1066 -30.15 -9.09 49.16
CA GLU A 1066 -29.41 -8.78 47.93
C GLU A 1066 -28.30 -9.78 47.67
N TRP A 1067 -27.58 -10.17 48.73
CA TRP A 1067 -26.57 -11.22 48.65
C TRP A 1067 -27.16 -12.56 48.16
N TRP A 1068 -28.31 -12.97 48.70
CA TRP A 1068 -29.01 -14.18 48.25
C TRP A 1068 -29.44 -14.12 46.77
N ARG A 1069 -29.77 -12.92 46.28
CA ARG A 1069 -30.13 -12.68 44.87
C ARG A 1069 -28.91 -12.52 43.95
N GLY A 1070 -27.68 -12.54 44.48
CA GLY A 1070 -26.47 -12.25 43.70
C GLY A 1070 -26.42 -10.82 43.18
N TYR A 1071 -27.05 -9.88 43.90
CA TYR A 1071 -27.12 -8.46 43.56
C TYR A 1071 -26.24 -7.66 44.53
N ASN A 1072 -25.39 -6.76 44.01
CA ASN A 1072 -24.51 -5.95 44.85
C ASN A 1072 -24.86 -4.45 44.72
N PRO A 1073 -25.42 -3.82 45.77
CA PRO A 1073 -25.65 -2.39 45.75
C PRO A 1073 -24.31 -1.63 45.77
N VAL A 1074 -24.33 -0.43 45.21
CA VAL A 1074 -23.20 0.48 45.29
C VAL A 1074 -23.60 1.72 46.06
N ILE A 1075 -22.78 2.01 47.07
CA ILE A 1075 -22.95 3.18 47.92
C ILE A 1075 -22.65 4.45 47.12
N GLY A 1076 -23.65 5.32 46.99
CA GLY A 1076 -23.51 6.61 46.34
C GLY A 1076 -24.85 7.30 46.10
N THR A 1077 -24.79 8.55 45.65
CA THR A 1077 -25.97 9.34 45.27
C THR A 1077 -25.66 10.21 44.06
N THR A 1078 -26.69 10.84 43.47
CA THR A 1078 -26.57 11.54 42.20
C THR A 1078 -27.12 12.97 42.26
N VAL A 1079 -26.49 13.85 41.50
CA VAL A 1079 -26.94 15.24 41.28
C VAL A 1079 -26.99 15.49 39.78
N LEU A 1080 -28.14 15.90 39.25
CA LEU A 1080 -28.30 16.23 37.85
C LEU A 1080 -28.26 17.76 37.66
N HIS A 1081 -27.30 18.24 36.91
CA HIS A 1081 -27.13 19.66 36.57
C HIS A 1081 -27.76 19.96 35.21
N LEU A 1082 -28.61 20.98 35.14
CA LEU A 1082 -29.41 21.30 33.96
C LEU A 1082 -29.39 22.79 33.65
N GLY A 1083 -29.48 23.13 32.37
CA GLY A 1083 -29.61 24.51 31.90
C GLY A 1083 -28.29 25.28 31.79
N GLY A 1084 -28.39 26.62 31.78
CA GLY A 1084 -27.24 27.53 31.77
C GLY A 1084 -26.35 27.45 30.53
N GLY A 1085 -26.92 27.25 29.35
CA GLY A 1085 -26.17 27.14 28.09
C GLY A 1085 -25.36 25.85 27.92
N LEU A 1086 -25.39 24.94 28.90
CA LEU A 1086 -24.57 23.72 28.92
C LEU A 1086 -25.43 22.46 28.82
N PRO A 1087 -24.92 21.36 28.23
CA PRO A 1087 -25.61 20.08 28.19
C PRO A 1087 -25.89 19.54 29.60
N PRO A 1088 -26.90 18.66 29.80
CA PRO A 1088 -27.12 17.99 31.06
C PRO A 1088 -25.85 17.30 31.56
N LYS A 1089 -25.56 17.44 32.86
CA LYS A 1089 -24.42 16.77 33.51
C LYS A 1089 -24.90 15.99 34.71
N LEU A 1090 -24.63 14.69 34.76
CA LEU A 1090 -24.82 13.84 35.93
C LEU A 1090 -23.54 13.85 36.77
N GLU A 1091 -23.64 14.27 38.02
CA GLU A 1091 -22.61 14.16 39.04
C GLU A 1091 -22.95 12.96 39.94
N ILE A 1092 -22.00 12.03 40.07
CA ILE A 1092 -22.12 10.87 40.95
C ILE A 1092 -21.22 11.11 42.16
N LEU A 1093 -21.84 11.21 43.32
CA LEU A 1093 -21.17 11.24 44.61
C LEU A 1093 -20.94 9.79 45.06
N THR A 1094 -19.77 9.25 44.73
CA THR A 1094 -19.36 7.89 45.12
C THR A 1094 -19.18 7.78 46.63
N GLU A 1095 -19.13 6.56 47.17
CA GLU A 1095 -18.76 6.34 48.57
C GLU A 1095 -17.46 7.06 48.94
N GLU A 1096 -16.46 7.00 48.06
CA GLU A 1096 -15.17 7.66 48.28
C GLU A 1096 -15.31 9.19 48.37
N ALA A 1097 -16.08 9.80 47.46
CA ALA A 1097 -16.37 11.24 47.52
C ALA A 1097 -17.04 11.64 48.82
N LEU A 1098 -18.01 10.85 49.28
CA LEU A 1098 -18.70 11.10 50.55
C LEU A 1098 -17.79 10.86 51.77
N LEU A 1099 -16.94 9.84 51.75
CA LEU A 1099 -15.98 9.60 52.83
C LEU A 1099 -14.98 10.77 52.96
N ASN A 1100 -14.49 11.29 51.83
CA ASN A 1100 -13.55 12.41 51.77
C ASN A 1100 -14.19 13.77 52.09
N TYR A 1101 -15.51 13.91 51.88
CA TYR A 1101 -16.22 15.14 52.20
C TYR A 1101 -16.23 15.44 53.70
N LYS A 1102 -15.91 16.69 54.05
CA LYS A 1102 -15.95 17.21 55.42
C LYS A 1102 -17.20 18.08 55.60
N PRO A 1103 -18.15 17.70 56.48
CA PRO A 1103 -19.34 18.49 56.73
C PRO A 1103 -19.03 19.91 57.18
N ARG A 1104 -19.92 20.86 56.85
CA ARG A 1104 -19.75 22.29 57.18
C ARG A 1104 -20.79 22.82 58.15
N GLY A 1105 -21.95 22.17 58.22
CA GLY A 1105 -23.06 22.58 59.08
C GLY A 1105 -22.93 22.08 60.53
N TYR A 1106 -24.06 21.63 61.09
CA TYR A 1106 -24.15 21.11 62.45
C TYR A 1106 -23.14 19.99 62.74
N TYR A 1107 -22.85 19.17 61.74
CA TYR A 1107 -22.00 17.99 61.83
C TYR A 1107 -20.54 18.25 61.43
N SER A 1108 -20.10 19.51 61.30
CA SER A 1108 -18.69 19.82 61.08
C SER A 1108 -17.83 19.38 62.25
N ASP A 1109 -16.56 19.05 61.97
CA ASP A 1109 -15.62 18.59 63.00
C ASP A 1109 -15.49 19.60 64.14
N GLU A 1110 -15.48 20.91 63.85
CA GLU A 1110 -15.42 21.94 64.89
C GLU A 1110 -16.68 21.96 65.77
N ASN A 1111 -17.87 21.82 65.17
CA ASN A 1111 -19.13 21.83 65.90
C ASN A 1111 -19.35 20.56 66.73
N LEU A 1112 -18.90 19.42 66.20
CA LEU A 1112 -18.94 18.14 66.91
C LEU A 1112 -17.95 18.12 68.09
N ALA A 1113 -16.73 18.63 67.90
CA ALA A 1113 -15.74 18.78 68.97
C ALA A 1113 -16.26 19.65 70.11
N ARG A 1114 -16.93 20.78 69.80
CA ARG A 1114 -17.59 21.64 70.80
C ARG A 1114 -18.68 20.94 71.61
N LYS A 1115 -19.29 19.88 71.04
CA LYS A 1115 -20.30 19.04 71.69
C LYS A 1115 -19.71 17.82 72.38
N GLY A 1116 -18.38 17.71 72.45
CA GLY A 1116 -17.67 16.61 73.12
C GLY A 1116 -17.42 15.40 72.23
N PHE A 1117 -17.74 15.46 70.93
CA PHE A 1117 -17.49 14.36 70.00
C PHE A 1117 -16.12 14.50 69.35
N ASN A 1118 -15.28 13.47 69.51
CA ASN A 1118 -13.97 13.38 68.85
C ASN A 1118 -13.84 12.05 68.12
N THR A 1119 -13.15 12.06 66.97
CA THR A 1119 -12.81 10.84 66.22
C THR A 1119 -11.80 10.00 66.99
N ASP A 1120 -12.07 8.71 67.13
CA ASP A 1120 -11.18 7.78 67.82
C ASP A 1120 -9.84 7.62 67.11
N ARG A 1121 -8.79 7.40 67.90
CA ARG A 1121 -7.46 7.08 67.37
C ARG A 1121 -7.53 5.76 66.60
N GLY A 1122 -6.97 5.74 65.39
CA GLY A 1122 -6.97 4.57 64.53
C GLY A 1122 -8.29 4.37 63.76
N PHE A 1123 -9.21 5.34 63.79
CA PHE A 1123 -10.39 5.29 62.94
C PHE A 1123 -10.02 5.36 61.45
N ASP A 1124 -10.21 4.24 60.77
CA ASP A 1124 -10.33 4.11 59.32
C ASP A 1124 -11.80 4.11 58.89
N SER A 1125 -12.17 4.97 57.95
CA SER A 1125 -13.56 5.16 57.56
C SER A 1125 -14.12 4.04 56.66
N ARG A 1126 -13.26 3.25 56.02
CA ARG A 1126 -13.64 2.09 55.19
C ARG A 1126 -13.73 0.82 56.03
N GLU A 1127 -12.84 0.63 57.01
CA GLU A 1127 -12.84 -0.57 57.84
C GLU A 1127 -13.93 -0.55 58.91
N HIS A 1128 -14.12 0.60 59.57
CA HIS A 1128 -14.97 0.67 60.76
C HIS A 1128 -16.44 0.93 60.47
N GLY A 1129 -16.80 1.71 59.42
CA GLY A 1129 -18.18 1.93 58.98
C GLY A 1129 -19.18 2.38 60.07
N PHE A 1130 -20.45 2.57 59.71
CA PHE A 1130 -21.54 2.76 60.69
C PHE A 1130 -22.25 1.41 60.91
N GLY A 1131 -22.51 1.01 62.17
CA GLY A 1131 -23.18 -0.25 62.51
C GLY A 1131 -22.26 -1.45 62.84
N ARG A 1132 -20.97 -1.43 62.47
CA ARG A 1132 -19.99 -2.42 62.98
C ARG A 1132 -19.51 -2.00 64.36
N LEU A 1133 -20.32 -2.27 65.37
CA LEU A 1133 -20.05 -1.78 66.72
C LEU A 1133 -19.11 -2.69 67.51
N ARG A 1134 -19.07 -3.98 67.15
CA ARG A 1134 -18.34 -5.00 67.89
C ARG A 1134 -17.80 -6.06 66.93
N VAL A 1135 -16.54 -6.45 67.12
CA VAL A 1135 -15.97 -7.65 66.50
C VAL A 1135 -15.79 -8.70 67.61
N ARG A 1136 -16.09 -9.96 67.29
CA ARG A 1136 -15.66 -11.09 68.14
C ARG A 1136 -14.17 -11.29 67.85
N ASP A 1137 -13.35 -10.75 68.73
CA ASP A 1137 -11.93 -11.07 68.80
C ASP A 1137 -11.75 -12.22 69.80
N THR A 1138 -10.65 -12.95 69.75
CA THR A 1138 -10.27 -13.88 70.82
C THR A 1138 -9.02 -13.34 71.48
N ASP A 1139 -9.04 -13.21 72.81
CA ASP A 1139 -7.82 -12.82 73.52
C ASP A 1139 -6.70 -13.87 73.37
N ALA A 1140 -5.54 -13.61 73.96
CA ALA A 1140 -4.38 -14.50 73.89
C ALA A 1140 -4.66 -15.92 74.44
N GLU A 1141 -5.77 -16.11 75.15
CA GLU A 1141 -6.22 -17.37 75.75
C GLU A 1141 -7.35 -18.03 74.92
N GLY A 1142 -7.75 -17.44 73.79
CA GLY A 1142 -8.79 -17.96 72.92
C GLY A 1142 -10.22 -17.62 73.36
N VAL A 1143 -10.40 -16.72 74.34
CA VAL A 1143 -11.73 -16.35 74.86
C VAL A 1143 -12.34 -15.27 73.96
N PRO A 1144 -13.57 -15.46 73.46
CA PRO A 1144 -14.23 -14.45 72.63
C PRO A 1144 -14.49 -13.15 73.41
N GLN A 1145 -13.79 -12.08 73.04
CA GLN A 1145 -14.04 -10.73 73.52
C GLN A 1145 -14.76 -9.91 72.46
N GLN A 1146 -15.78 -9.15 72.89
CA GLN A 1146 -16.40 -8.14 72.04
C GLN A 1146 -15.62 -6.83 72.18
N LYS A 1147 -14.80 -6.49 71.17
CA LYS A 1147 -14.08 -5.22 71.14
C LYS A 1147 -14.90 -4.17 70.38
N LYS A 1148 -15.07 -2.98 70.98
CA LYS A 1148 -15.69 -1.84 70.30
C LYS A 1148 -14.74 -1.30 69.23
N LEU A 1149 -15.23 -1.14 68.00
CA LEU A 1149 -14.44 -0.56 66.92
C LEU A 1149 -14.27 0.96 67.12
N PRO A 1150 -13.12 1.56 66.74
CA PRO A 1150 -12.97 3.00 66.64
C PRO A 1150 -14.08 3.66 65.81
N GLN A 1151 -14.54 4.85 66.20
CA GLN A 1151 -15.59 5.59 65.50
C GLN A 1151 -15.19 7.05 65.24
N SER A 1152 -15.70 7.63 64.15
CA SER A 1152 -15.60 9.08 63.92
C SER A 1152 -16.50 9.88 64.87
N ALA A 1153 -16.18 11.17 65.05
CA ALA A 1153 -17.03 12.11 65.80
C ALA A 1153 -18.48 12.12 65.27
N LEU A 1154 -18.64 12.11 63.93
CA LEU A 1154 -19.95 12.05 63.27
C LEU A 1154 -20.71 10.77 63.60
N GLN A 1155 -20.06 9.61 63.44
CA GLN A 1155 -20.70 8.32 63.70
C GLN A 1155 -21.12 8.19 65.18
N LYS A 1156 -20.29 8.68 66.12
CA LYS A 1156 -20.66 8.74 67.54
C LYS A 1156 -21.88 9.62 67.78
N ALA A 1157 -21.89 10.83 67.23
CA ALA A 1157 -23.01 11.75 67.39
C ALA A 1157 -24.32 11.19 66.82
N LEU A 1158 -24.25 10.45 65.72
CA LEU A 1158 -25.41 9.74 65.15
C LEU A 1158 -25.80 8.53 66.02
N TRP A 1159 -24.84 7.76 66.52
CA TRP A 1159 -25.11 6.60 67.37
C TRP A 1159 -25.76 6.98 68.71
N ASP A 1160 -25.30 8.06 69.35
CA ASP A 1160 -25.92 8.58 70.56
C ASP A 1160 -27.41 8.92 70.34
N LYS A 1161 -27.78 9.37 69.13
CA LYS A 1161 -29.20 9.60 68.80
C LYS A 1161 -30.00 8.32 68.67
N VAL A 1162 -29.39 7.24 68.18
CA VAL A 1162 -30.02 5.92 68.21
C VAL A 1162 -30.27 5.50 69.66
N GLU A 1163 -29.27 5.63 70.54
CA GLU A 1163 -29.42 5.28 71.95
C GLU A 1163 -30.48 6.14 72.68
N ASP A 1164 -30.53 7.45 72.41
CA ASP A 1164 -31.54 8.36 72.96
C ASP A 1164 -32.96 7.91 72.60
N ILE A 1165 -33.19 7.56 71.32
CA ILE A 1165 -34.48 7.07 70.84
C ILE A 1165 -34.87 5.77 71.57
N LEU A 1166 -33.93 4.84 71.70
CA LEU A 1166 -34.18 3.57 72.40
C LEU A 1166 -34.48 3.76 73.89
N ARG A 1167 -33.77 4.68 74.57
CA ARG A 1167 -34.00 4.99 75.99
C ARG A 1167 -35.34 5.65 76.22
N GLY A 1168 -35.75 6.58 75.36
CA GLY A 1168 -37.07 7.24 75.44
C GLY A 1168 -38.23 6.25 75.32
N VAL A 1169 -38.06 5.19 74.54
CA VAL A 1169 -39.03 4.09 74.41
C VAL A 1169 -39.09 3.21 75.67
N THR A 1170 -37.95 3.01 76.32
CA THR A 1170 -37.85 2.21 77.54
C THR A 1170 -38.45 2.92 78.75
N ALA A 1171 -38.46 4.25 78.77
CA ALA A 1171 -39.13 5.07 79.79
C ALA A 1171 -40.67 4.96 79.68
N ASN A 1172 -41.23 5.04 78.46
CA ASN A 1172 -42.68 4.92 78.21
C ASN A 1172 -43.25 3.50 78.32
N LEU A 1173 -42.40 2.47 78.45
CA LEU A 1173 -42.82 1.08 78.73
C LEU A 1173 -42.75 0.72 80.22
N LYS A 1174 -42.18 1.61 81.05
CA LYS A 1174 -42.13 1.49 82.51
C LYS A 1174 -43.22 2.30 83.22
N GLU A 1175 -43.83 3.26 82.52
CA GLU A 1175 -45.14 3.83 82.85
C GLU A 1175 -46.24 2.96 82.20
#